data_AF-A0A924IG88-F1
#
_entry.id   AF-A0A924IG88-F1
#
_cell.length_a   1.000
_cell.length_b   1.000
_cell.length_c   1.000
_cell.angle_alpha   90.00
_cell.angle_beta   90.00
_cell.angle_gamma   90.00
#
_symmetry.space_group_name_H-M   'P 1'
#
loop_
_entity.id
_entity.type
_entity.pdbx_description
1 polymer ?
#
loop_
_entity_poly.entity_id
_entity_poly.type
_entity_poly.pdbx_seq_one_letter_code
_entity_poly.pdbx_strand_id
1 'polypeptide(L)'
;MVISNRAIKILSFVLLFICNAQASEFWTLSKPNSRHYLSTENSNTKILLKHFFQHKGEYQSLVDSYSFQSKTEMNKFISTRFPSYLRTTRIDLWPIKKIRETGLDKGLFGGPKNQYIWLSKNQWNDDWEIKYGNWLQNEVTPDFFKRYKISTDCADALIGLRWIFARINSLPVANTLVDTGSLFGHFSMRKEWIKYNTATNWYEDQLFLAALDYVMNLTSSRTVMNDGFPVKIDKTGLVPGDFIITQNKSSGHAKIITETHYEEITELPLYTLASTSPRAIRILNRELFMDQDWPSIGDKEILAFRWPVIVNSNWVLQPRDVRPTYSLEQFDLKNRKDFPAFIQFLLSRVKGNYDPLKLVEMGLNDIIGYANQRIKIVSDGYEFCKKNDCRTGTDGDEDWGTANRDAKLLKKFQDIDILVNQFENLSPGLFDRWVEGMKSTTMNIEGVTLSLYSLRFILENNLYSSHASDTPMNRWGINSQDLLTKLFSSVEKLLHDRNDVINRIENRCGQDCHPKTNMWVGLSTYHLDADLNLLFTQINTYCILIDIKGCQNFFTSSVQKDLIFNGEAKTLEKWFRIIPFFNSDPRANIDRRWGRIPSDISVRTLPYFDSIKISKNSWAVLDSRKLINLTDGKILFQASEDSRIFLTKIGVVYKINDVLGEIKRLVLNGETISWITIKDPDKLLSLEKERLLFVEEDNGHTIFRKSHSQGVITFRINNDKIEFIKEHTGATHQKGSLVTMALNKSTMSFIDLDRTLNIDLTVAQNKTFFDMNLIQISSYKYPNAVLTYTDRDHDLYYSILVDLENKSWTRLAPSINEKSIVLWSDASLKKAILQTKYNQEFPELYAVSWDDLGQFKVQKLTNLLLGTRISGDTVYFIEASGGSWDQNLETKLYQWDITLLEVNSPMNTQVKFLTPFGAYFSSDDVGILRTFAGRLDYKLPKNLLPENEFCQIQTQSDDEIFTYRFNLSYGDFSCMGGSLLKSQITGSIDEIVPQFTNYAWINKNNLLDQRWQKAFAEFDVQNGVLIGVGKNIGYWWAPK
;
A
#
# COMPACT_ATOMS: atom_id res chain seq x y z
N MET A 1 -55.21 -8.12 -18.26
CA MET A 1 -55.83 -6.85 -17.87
C MET A 1 -54.87 -6.14 -16.94
N VAL A 2 -54.47 -4.89 -17.22
CA VAL A 2 -53.30 -4.23 -16.61
C VAL A 2 -53.66 -2.80 -16.21
N ILE A 3 -53.19 -2.37 -15.03
CA ILE A 3 -52.67 -1.02 -14.67
C ILE A 3 -52.64 -0.94 -13.12
N SER A 4 -51.48 -0.61 -12.54
CA SER A 4 -51.37 -0.27 -11.12
C SER A 4 -50.13 0.59 -10.81
N ASN A 5 -50.37 1.82 -10.36
CA ASN A 5 -49.57 2.60 -9.38
C ASN A 5 -48.04 2.75 -9.49
N ARG A 6 -47.39 2.47 -10.63
CA ARG A 6 -45.96 2.87 -10.84
C ARG A 6 -45.73 4.30 -11.33
N ALA A 7 -46.74 5.00 -11.87
CA ALA A 7 -46.54 6.28 -12.54
C ALA A 7 -46.31 7.50 -11.62
N ILE A 8 -46.80 7.49 -10.38
CA ILE A 8 -46.91 8.73 -9.57
C ILE A 8 -45.75 8.93 -8.57
N LYS A 9 -45.07 7.86 -8.11
CA LYS A 9 -43.96 8.00 -7.14
C LYS A 9 -42.61 8.41 -7.73
N ILE A 10 -42.43 8.36 -9.06
CA ILE A 10 -41.18 8.75 -9.73
C ILE A 10 -41.08 10.27 -9.91
N LEU A 11 -42.21 10.97 -10.04
CA LEU A 11 -42.24 12.40 -10.40
C LEU A 11 -41.77 13.36 -9.30
N SER A 12 -41.64 12.89 -8.05
CA SER A 12 -41.29 13.74 -6.89
C SER A 12 -39.83 13.63 -6.43
N PHE A 13 -39.03 12.71 -6.98
CA PHE A 13 -37.66 12.43 -6.49
C PHE A 13 -36.53 12.97 -7.38
N VAL A 14 -36.85 13.55 -8.54
CA VAL A 14 -35.87 14.07 -9.52
C VAL A 14 -35.67 15.59 -9.40
N LEU A 15 -36.58 16.30 -8.72
CA LEU A 15 -36.69 17.78 -8.76
C LEU A 15 -35.91 18.52 -7.65
N LEU A 16 -35.06 17.83 -6.88
CA LEU A 16 -34.36 18.41 -5.71
C LEU A 16 -32.83 18.29 -5.71
N PHE A 17 -32.23 17.69 -6.75
CA PHE A 17 -30.77 17.73 -6.97
C PHE A 17 -30.35 18.87 -7.92
N ILE A 18 -30.68 20.10 -7.54
CA ILE A 18 -29.93 21.27 -8.03
C ILE A 18 -28.63 21.31 -7.20
N CYS A 19 -27.56 20.72 -7.73
CA CYS A 19 -26.26 20.67 -7.07
C CYS A 19 -25.78 22.09 -6.69
N ASN A 20 -25.31 22.25 -5.45
CA ASN A 20 -24.94 23.56 -4.91
C ASN A 20 -23.57 24.05 -5.43
N ALA A 21 -23.48 24.38 -6.72
CA ALA A 21 -22.39 25.15 -7.31
C ALA A 21 -22.51 26.66 -6.99
N GLN A 22 -22.87 26.96 -5.75
CA GLN A 22 -23.05 28.30 -5.22
C GLN A 22 -21.99 28.58 -4.15
N ALA A 23 -21.72 29.86 -3.89
CA ALA A 23 -20.90 30.30 -2.77
C ALA A 23 -21.34 29.69 -1.44
N SER A 24 -20.43 29.62 -0.47
CA SER A 24 -20.81 29.13 0.87
C SER A 24 -21.83 30.06 1.56
N GLU A 25 -21.73 31.37 1.30
CA GLU A 25 -22.65 32.42 1.75
C GLU A 25 -22.65 33.60 0.76
N PHE A 26 -23.78 34.32 0.69
CA PHE A 26 -23.93 35.54 -0.11
C PHE A 26 -24.41 36.73 0.72
N TRP A 27 -24.07 37.94 0.27
CA TRP A 27 -24.65 39.19 0.74
C TRP A 27 -25.08 40.02 -0.47
N THR A 28 -26.25 40.65 -0.45
CA THR A 28 -26.82 41.32 -1.63
C THR A 28 -27.33 42.72 -1.35
N LEU A 29 -27.11 43.63 -2.30
CA LEU A 29 -27.71 44.96 -2.35
C LEU A 29 -28.38 45.16 -3.71
N SER A 30 -29.66 44.81 -3.78
CA SER A 30 -30.46 44.85 -5.01
C SER A 30 -31.19 46.18 -5.17
N LYS A 31 -31.05 46.79 -6.35
CA LYS A 31 -31.86 47.90 -6.87
C LYS A 31 -32.70 47.38 -8.06
N PRO A 32 -33.79 48.05 -8.49
CA PRO A 32 -34.73 47.49 -9.47
C PRO A 32 -34.13 46.99 -10.80
N ASN A 33 -33.03 47.59 -11.26
CA ASN A 33 -32.35 47.28 -12.53
C ASN A 33 -30.84 46.95 -12.38
N SER A 34 -30.33 46.82 -11.15
CA SER A 34 -28.91 46.52 -10.88
C SER A 34 -28.72 45.98 -9.47
N ARG A 35 -27.82 45.02 -9.27
CA ARG A 35 -27.45 44.52 -7.94
C ARG A 35 -25.95 44.55 -7.74
N HIS A 36 -25.54 44.78 -6.51
CA HIS A 36 -24.25 44.31 -6.03
C HIS A 36 -24.45 43.05 -5.21
N TYR A 37 -23.46 42.16 -5.20
CA TYR A 37 -23.42 41.05 -4.26
C TYR A 37 -22.00 40.69 -3.86
N LEU A 38 -21.86 40.08 -2.69
CA LEU A 38 -20.62 39.48 -2.21
C LEU A 38 -20.80 37.97 -2.22
N SER A 39 -19.78 37.25 -2.65
CA SER A 39 -19.71 35.79 -2.72
C SER A 39 -18.48 35.28 -1.97
N THR A 40 -18.62 34.17 -1.26
CA THR A 40 -17.55 33.56 -0.47
C THR A 40 -17.08 32.21 -1.02
N GLU A 41 -15.79 32.17 -1.31
CA GLU A 41 -15.04 31.00 -1.75
C GLU A 41 -14.04 30.63 -0.64
N ASN A 42 -14.21 29.44 -0.05
CA ASN A 42 -13.34 28.95 1.01
C ASN A 42 -12.15 28.20 0.38
N SER A 43 -10.92 28.60 0.70
CA SER A 43 -9.73 27.77 0.50
C SER A 43 -9.44 26.92 1.76
N ASN A 44 -8.35 26.15 1.76
CA ASN A 44 -7.87 25.44 2.95
C ASN A 44 -7.41 26.37 4.09
N THR A 45 -7.10 27.63 3.78
CA THR A 45 -6.33 28.56 4.63
C THR A 45 -6.98 29.94 4.78
N LYS A 46 -7.72 30.39 3.77
CA LYS A 46 -8.29 31.73 3.65
C LYS A 46 -9.73 31.67 3.16
N ILE A 47 -10.51 32.71 3.44
CA ILE A 47 -11.82 32.94 2.83
C ILE A 47 -11.70 34.11 1.87
N LEU A 48 -11.93 33.84 0.59
CA LEU A 48 -11.94 34.84 -0.47
C LEU A 48 -13.36 35.39 -0.64
N LEU A 49 -13.49 36.71 -0.59
CA LEU A 49 -14.75 37.46 -0.69
C LEU A 49 -14.75 38.27 -1.99
N LYS A 50 -15.38 37.73 -3.03
CA LYS A 50 -15.51 38.37 -4.34
C LYS A 50 -16.69 39.34 -4.33
N HIS A 51 -16.47 40.61 -4.67
CA HIS A 51 -17.51 41.64 -4.83
C HIS A 51 -17.91 41.76 -6.29
N PHE A 52 -19.19 41.56 -6.57
CA PHE A 52 -19.76 41.58 -7.91
C PHE A 52 -20.78 42.70 -8.09
N PHE A 53 -20.91 43.15 -9.34
CA PHE A 53 -21.97 44.03 -9.81
C PHE A 53 -22.63 43.45 -11.06
N GLN A 54 -23.96 43.57 -11.17
CA GLN A 54 -24.72 43.03 -12.30
C GLN A 54 -25.91 43.91 -12.63
N HIS A 55 -26.06 44.31 -13.89
CA HIS A 55 -27.29 44.94 -14.40
C HIS A 55 -28.35 43.89 -14.75
N LYS A 56 -29.62 44.26 -14.65
CA LYS A 56 -30.74 43.36 -14.96
C LYS A 56 -30.78 43.07 -16.47
N GLY A 57 -30.48 41.83 -16.83
CA GLY A 57 -30.31 41.40 -18.22
C GLY A 57 -28.87 41.37 -18.71
N GLU A 58 -27.87 41.61 -17.85
CA GLU A 58 -26.45 41.55 -18.19
C GLU A 58 -25.72 40.54 -17.29
N TYR A 59 -24.53 40.10 -17.68
CA TYR A 59 -23.69 39.21 -16.87
C TYR A 59 -23.02 39.97 -15.72
N GLN A 60 -22.57 39.25 -14.69
CA GLN A 60 -21.86 39.82 -13.55
C GLN A 60 -20.47 40.34 -13.94
N SER A 61 -20.04 41.41 -13.28
CA SER A 61 -18.66 41.93 -13.30
C SER A 61 -18.06 41.76 -11.92
N LEU A 62 -16.86 41.18 -11.83
CA LEU A 62 -16.04 41.32 -10.63
C LEU A 62 -15.66 42.81 -10.49
N VAL A 63 -15.91 43.37 -9.31
CA VAL A 63 -15.62 44.77 -8.96
C VAL A 63 -14.36 44.84 -8.11
N ASP A 64 -14.25 43.93 -7.14
CA ASP A 64 -13.17 43.87 -6.15
C ASP A 64 -13.08 42.45 -5.56
N SER A 65 -11.97 42.11 -4.90
CA SER A 65 -11.79 40.79 -4.28
C SER A 65 -10.93 40.90 -3.03
N TYR A 66 -11.47 40.46 -1.89
CA TYR A 66 -10.81 40.55 -0.58
C TYR A 66 -10.48 39.17 -0.03
N SER A 67 -9.51 39.07 0.88
CA SER A 67 -9.05 37.80 1.47
C SER A 67 -8.93 37.92 2.99
N PHE A 68 -9.32 36.88 3.73
CA PHE A 68 -9.37 36.87 5.20
C PHE A 68 -8.86 35.55 5.77
N GLN A 69 -8.17 35.59 6.91
CA GLN A 69 -7.72 34.39 7.63
C GLN A 69 -8.89 33.70 8.35
N SER A 70 -9.91 34.48 8.75
CA SER A 70 -11.05 33.98 9.50
C SER A 70 -12.40 34.53 9.03
N LYS A 71 -13.44 33.72 9.23
CA LYS A 71 -14.83 34.11 9.00
C LYS A 71 -15.27 35.30 9.87
N THR A 72 -14.64 35.46 11.04
CA THR A 72 -14.89 36.56 11.97
C THR A 72 -14.37 37.89 11.41
N GLU A 73 -13.17 37.92 10.87
CA GLU A 73 -12.60 39.11 10.19
C GLU A 73 -13.42 39.48 8.96
N MET A 74 -13.75 38.49 8.12
CA MET A 74 -14.59 38.67 6.95
C MET A 74 -15.96 39.27 7.32
N ASN A 75 -16.66 38.71 8.32
CA ASN A 75 -17.95 39.23 8.78
C ASN A 75 -17.82 40.65 9.34
N LYS A 76 -16.75 40.95 10.09
CA LYS A 76 -16.46 42.31 10.59
C LYS A 76 -16.24 43.29 9.42
N PHE A 77 -15.45 42.91 8.43
CA PHE A 77 -15.21 43.71 7.22
C PHE A 77 -16.52 43.95 6.46
N ILE A 78 -17.33 42.92 6.21
CA ILE A 78 -18.64 43.06 5.55
C ILE A 78 -19.54 44.02 6.32
N SER A 79 -19.68 43.85 7.64
CA SER A 79 -20.52 44.72 8.48
C SER A 79 -20.06 46.19 8.48
N THR A 80 -18.76 46.46 8.29
CA THR A 80 -18.18 47.80 8.32
C THR A 80 -18.16 48.46 6.92
N ARG A 81 -17.83 47.70 5.87
CA ARG A 81 -17.65 48.18 4.50
C ARG A 81 -18.91 48.11 3.66
N PHE A 82 -19.80 47.15 3.96
CA PHE A 82 -21.02 46.86 3.22
C PHE A 82 -22.27 46.76 4.14
N PRO A 83 -22.50 47.71 5.09
CA PRO A 83 -23.54 47.61 6.12
C PRO A 83 -24.98 47.52 5.58
N SER A 84 -25.21 47.87 4.32
CA SER A 84 -26.52 47.82 3.65
C SER A 84 -26.80 46.51 2.90
N TYR A 85 -25.87 45.55 2.88
CA TYR A 85 -26.02 44.30 2.14
C TYR A 85 -26.68 43.21 3.01
N LEU A 86 -27.76 42.63 2.51
CA LEU A 86 -28.51 41.59 3.23
C LEU A 86 -27.93 40.20 2.91
N ARG A 87 -27.58 39.45 3.97
CA ARG A 87 -27.10 38.06 3.86
C ARG A 87 -28.22 37.15 3.35
N THR A 88 -27.93 36.33 2.35
CA THR A 88 -28.87 35.39 1.72
C THR A 88 -28.20 34.05 1.45
N THR A 89 -29.00 32.98 1.39
CA THR A 89 -28.53 31.64 1.02
C THR A 89 -28.45 31.46 -0.50
N ARG A 90 -29.19 32.26 -1.28
CA ARG A 90 -29.23 32.19 -2.75
C ARG A 90 -29.38 33.57 -3.39
N ILE A 91 -28.86 33.69 -4.61
CA ILE A 91 -29.03 34.84 -5.48
C ILE A 91 -30.09 34.51 -6.55
N ASP A 92 -31.06 35.40 -6.76
CA ASP A 92 -32.08 35.21 -7.80
C ASP A 92 -31.46 35.09 -9.20
N LEU A 93 -31.96 34.16 -10.01
CA LEU A 93 -31.57 34.04 -11.41
C LEU A 93 -32.18 35.18 -12.22
N TRP A 94 -31.38 36.22 -12.48
CA TRP A 94 -31.77 37.29 -13.39
C TRP A 94 -31.59 36.80 -14.84
N PRO A 95 -32.66 36.70 -15.65
CA PRO A 95 -32.53 36.25 -17.02
C PRO A 95 -31.70 37.26 -17.81
N ILE A 96 -30.53 36.82 -18.28
CA ILE A 96 -29.69 37.58 -19.21
C ILE A 96 -30.54 37.96 -20.43
N LYS A 97 -30.40 39.19 -20.93
CA LYS A 97 -31.14 39.70 -22.08
C LYS A 97 -30.60 39.03 -23.34
N LYS A 98 -31.10 37.83 -23.62
CA LYS A 98 -30.71 37.02 -24.76
C LYS A 98 -30.90 37.82 -26.05
N ILE A 99 -29.87 37.84 -26.88
CA ILE A 99 -30.01 38.19 -28.29
C ILE A 99 -30.95 37.12 -28.86
N ARG A 100 -32.17 37.51 -29.27
CA ARG A 100 -33.08 36.59 -29.94
C ARG A 100 -32.57 36.38 -31.36
N GLU A 101 -32.06 35.19 -31.63
CA GLU A 101 -31.90 34.66 -32.98
C GLU A 101 -33.30 34.54 -33.61
N THR A 102 -33.75 35.63 -34.24
CA THR A 102 -34.97 35.63 -35.05
C THR A 102 -34.67 34.86 -36.34
N GLY A 103 -35.49 33.85 -36.65
CA GLY A 103 -35.24 32.83 -37.68
C GLY A 103 -35.18 33.28 -39.15
N LEU A 104 -34.83 34.54 -39.42
CA LEU A 104 -34.30 35.04 -40.68
C LEU A 104 -32.82 34.69 -40.86
N ASP A 105 -32.06 34.49 -39.78
CA ASP A 105 -30.68 33.95 -39.82
C ASP A 105 -30.67 32.42 -40.12
N LYS A 106 -31.44 31.99 -41.13
CA LYS A 106 -31.37 30.63 -41.70
C LYS A 106 -30.20 30.50 -42.69
N GLY A 107 -29.01 30.78 -42.17
CA GLY A 107 -27.72 30.56 -42.81
C GLY A 107 -26.64 30.53 -41.73
N LEU A 108 -25.60 29.74 -41.92
CA LEU A 108 -24.53 29.53 -40.92
C LEU A 108 -23.68 30.79 -40.62
N PHE A 109 -23.98 31.93 -41.26
CA PHE A 109 -23.19 33.16 -41.21
C PHE A 109 -24.11 34.37 -41.52
N GLY A 110 -24.03 35.48 -40.78
CA GLY A 110 -24.73 36.71 -41.19
C GLY A 110 -24.86 37.85 -40.17
N GLY A 111 -24.90 37.55 -38.86
CA GLY A 111 -25.19 38.54 -37.82
C GLY A 111 -24.26 39.77 -37.84
N PRO A 112 -24.76 40.99 -37.57
CA PRO A 112 -23.97 42.21 -37.67
C PRO A 112 -22.80 42.22 -36.67
N LYS A 113 -21.70 42.84 -37.12
CA LYS A 113 -20.47 43.00 -36.33
C LYS A 113 -20.81 43.56 -34.94
N ASN A 114 -20.23 42.99 -33.90
CA ASN A 114 -20.44 43.31 -32.47
C ASN A 114 -21.68 42.68 -31.78
N GLN A 115 -22.32 41.64 -32.35
CA GLN A 115 -23.30 40.82 -31.60
C GLN A 115 -22.70 39.56 -30.93
N TYR A 116 -21.60 39.02 -31.45
CA TYR A 116 -20.95 37.79 -30.99
C TYR A 116 -19.45 38.05 -30.75
N ILE A 117 -18.81 37.23 -29.93
CA ILE A 117 -17.36 37.26 -29.69
C ILE A 117 -16.65 36.67 -30.93
N TRP A 118 -17.19 35.55 -31.45
CA TRP A 118 -16.98 35.08 -32.82
C TRP A 118 -18.27 34.41 -33.33
N LEU A 119 -18.44 34.35 -34.64
CA LEU A 119 -19.53 33.58 -35.26
C LEU A 119 -19.16 32.09 -35.26
N SER A 120 -20.01 31.24 -34.68
CA SER A 120 -19.87 29.79 -34.85
C SER A 120 -20.25 29.40 -36.28
N LYS A 121 -19.36 28.67 -36.93
CA LYS A 121 -19.46 28.19 -38.32
C LYS A 121 -19.66 26.68 -38.39
N ASN A 122 -19.20 25.98 -37.35
CA ASN A 122 -19.30 24.55 -37.16
C ASN A 122 -20.19 24.25 -35.94
N GLN A 123 -20.47 22.98 -35.70
CA GLN A 123 -21.13 22.47 -34.49
C GLN A 123 -20.30 21.28 -33.98
N TRP A 124 -20.24 21.07 -32.67
CA TRP A 124 -19.56 19.90 -32.10
C TRP A 124 -20.21 18.60 -32.55
N ASN A 125 -19.36 17.66 -32.95
CA ASN A 125 -19.65 16.26 -33.21
C ASN A 125 -18.41 15.43 -32.80
N ASP A 126 -18.47 14.11 -32.93
CA ASP A 126 -17.35 13.23 -32.55
C ASP A 126 -16.06 13.49 -33.38
N ASP A 127 -16.17 13.85 -34.66
CA ASP A 127 -15.00 14.25 -35.47
C ASP A 127 -14.29 15.47 -34.89
N TRP A 128 -15.03 16.42 -34.32
CA TRP A 128 -14.47 17.61 -33.68
C TRP A 128 -13.87 17.32 -32.30
N GLU A 129 -14.36 16.31 -31.57
CA GLU A 129 -13.69 15.82 -30.36
C GLU A 129 -12.37 15.11 -30.70
N ILE A 130 -12.35 14.25 -31.73
CA ILE A 130 -11.12 13.61 -32.21
C ILE A 130 -10.10 14.67 -32.66
N LYS A 131 -10.54 15.71 -33.38
CA LYS A 131 -9.66 16.84 -33.76
C LYS A 131 -9.20 17.67 -32.56
N TYR A 132 -10.01 17.80 -31.50
CA TYR A 132 -9.63 18.47 -30.27
C TYR A 132 -8.54 17.67 -29.53
N GLY A 133 -8.74 16.35 -29.36
CA GLY A 133 -7.75 15.46 -28.78
C GLY A 133 -6.42 15.44 -29.54
N ASN A 134 -6.48 15.34 -30.87
CA ASN A 134 -5.29 15.43 -31.72
C ASN A 134 -4.58 16.80 -31.60
N TRP A 135 -5.33 17.89 -31.45
CA TRP A 135 -4.74 19.22 -31.22
C TRP A 135 -4.05 19.33 -29.87
N LEU A 136 -4.63 18.76 -28.81
CA LEU A 136 -3.99 18.69 -27.49
C LEU A 136 -2.66 17.93 -27.56
N GLN A 137 -2.63 16.77 -28.23
CA GLN A 137 -1.42 15.95 -28.39
C GLN A 137 -0.29 16.65 -29.16
N ASN A 138 -0.62 17.38 -30.24
CA ASN A 138 0.39 17.91 -31.16
C ASN A 138 0.81 19.36 -30.86
N GLU A 139 -0.07 20.21 -30.31
CA GLU A 139 0.18 21.65 -30.16
C GLU A 139 0.32 22.10 -28.69
N VAL A 140 -0.23 21.35 -27.73
CA VAL A 140 -0.36 21.80 -26.32
C VAL A 140 0.74 21.20 -25.46
N THR A 141 1.93 21.79 -25.59
CA THR A 141 3.08 21.49 -24.72
C THR A 141 2.92 22.08 -23.30
N PRO A 142 3.67 21.60 -22.30
CA PRO A 142 3.64 22.15 -20.93
C PRO A 142 3.83 23.67 -20.81
N ASP A 143 4.55 24.32 -21.74
CA ASP A 143 4.74 25.79 -21.75
C ASP A 143 3.62 26.58 -22.44
N PHE A 144 2.61 25.93 -23.04
CA PHE A 144 1.62 26.55 -23.93
C PHE A 144 1.02 27.87 -23.39
N PHE A 145 0.40 27.85 -22.20
CA PHE A 145 -0.18 29.08 -21.64
C PHE A 145 0.87 30.14 -21.28
N LYS A 146 2.06 29.74 -20.83
CA LYS A 146 3.18 30.66 -20.58
C LYS A 146 3.66 31.34 -21.86
N ARG A 147 3.74 30.60 -22.98
CA ARG A 147 4.11 31.10 -24.31
C ARG A 147 3.20 32.25 -24.76
N TYR A 148 1.89 32.11 -24.54
CA TYR A 148 0.87 33.11 -24.85
C TYR A 148 0.58 34.10 -23.69
N LYS A 149 1.36 34.07 -22.60
CA LYS A 149 1.21 34.93 -21.40
C LYS A 149 -0.17 34.86 -20.73
N ILE A 150 -0.85 33.72 -20.83
CA ILE A 150 -2.17 33.50 -20.24
C ILE A 150 -1.99 33.05 -18.78
N SER A 151 -2.70 33.74 -17.88
CA SER A 151 -2.77 33.36 -16.48
C SER A 151 -3.77 32.22 -16.31
N THR A 152 -3.38 31.14 -15.63
CA THR A 152 -4.22 29.96 -15.40
C THR A 152 -4.13 29.45 -13.97
N ASP A 153 -5.28 29.02 -13.45
CA ASP A 153 -5.43 28.03 -12.39
C ASP A 153 -5.81 26.65 -12.96
N CYS A 154 -6.05 25.65 -12.11
CA CYS A 154 -6.37 24.29 -12.55
C CYS A 154 -7.63 24.17 -13.44
N ALA A 155 -8.68 24.95 -13.18
CA ALA A 155 -9.92 24.93 -13.97
C ALA A 155 -9.77 25.76 -15.26
N ASP A 156 -9.06 26.89 -15.17
CA ASP A 156 -8.70 27.72 -16.32
C ASP A 156 -7.98 26.92 -17.41
N ALA A 157 -7.11 25.97 -17.02
CA ALA A 157 -6.39 25.14 -17.97
C ALA A 157 -7.34 24.33 -18.87
N LEU A 158 -8.42 23.76 -18.30
CA LEU A 158 -9.40 22.99 -19.07
C LEU A 158 -10.21 23.90 -20.01
N ILE A 159 -10.71 25.00 -19.47
CA ILE A 159 -11.59 25.95 -20.16
C ILE A 159 -10.82 26.68 -21.26
N GLY A 160 -9.60 27.14 -20.95
CA GLY A 160 -8.74 27.88 -21.85
C GLY A 160 -8.43 27.10 -23.12
N LEU A 161 -8.03 25.83 -23.00
CA LEU A 161 -7.76 24.95 -24.14
C LEU A 161 -9.02 24.72 -24.97
N ARG A 162 -10.17 24.46 -24.33
CA ARG A 162 -11.46 24.24 -25.00
C ARG A 162 -11.93 25.49 -25.76
N TRP A 163 -11.80 26.68 -25.17
CA TRP A 163 -12.15 27.96 -25.81
C TRP A 163 -11.20 28.32 -26.95
N ILE A 164 -9.88 28.10 -26.79
CA ILE A 164 -8.88 28.37 -27.83
C ILE A 164 -9.13 27.49 -29.06
N PHE A 165 -9.29 26.17 -28.87
CA PHE A 165 -9.61 25.27 -29.98
C PHE A 165 -10.94 25.63 -30.65
N ALA A 166 -11.97 26.00 -29.87
CA ALA A 166 -13.25 26.41 -30.42
C ALA A 166 -13.16 27.72 -31.23
N ARG A 167 -12.34 28.68 -30.78
CA ARG A 167 -12.09 29.94 -31.49
C ARG A 167 -11.25 29.75 -32.76
N ILE A 168 -10.30 28.81 -32.77
CA ILE A 168 -9.54 28.43 -33.97
C ILE A 168 -10.51 27.84 -35.01
N ASN A 169 -11.31 26.84 -34.61
CA ASN A 169 -12.15 26.06 -35.52
C ASN A 169 -13.55 26.67 -35.75
N SER A 170 -13.83 27.85 -35.21
CA SER A 170 -15.15 28.50 -35.26
C SER A 170 -16.29 27.56 -34.80
N LEU A 171 -16.07 26.86 -33.70
CA LEU A 171 -17.05 26.02 -33.00
C LEU A 171 -17.76 26.82 -31.89
N PRO A 172 -18.91 26.34 -31.39
CA PRO A 172 -19.61 27.01 -30.32
C PRO A 172 -19.05 26.53 -28.98
N VAL A 173 -18.62 27.45 -28.12
CA VAL A 173 -18.24 27.14 -26.73
C VAL A 173 -19.14 27.90 -25.76
N ALA A 174 -19.36 27.30 -24.59
CA ALA A 174 -20.00 27.92 -23.43
C ALA A 174 -19.67 27.17 -22.13
N ASN A 175 -19.67 27.89 -21.01
CA ASN A 175 -19.44 27.39 -19.66
C ASN A 175 -20.39 28.07 -18.66
N THR A 176 -20.64 27.41 -17.54
CA THR A 176 -21.48 27.91 -16.45
C THR A 176 -20.67 28.84 -15.54
N LEU A 177 -21.14 30.08 -15.36
CA LEU A 177 -20.49 31.04 -14.45
C LEU A 177 -20.83 30.76 -12.98
N VAL A 178 -19.84 30.99 -12.12
CA VAL A 178 -19.94 30.94 -10.65
C VAL A 178 -21.01 31.93 -10.16
N ASP A 179 -21.64 31.58 -9.03
CA ASP A 179 -22.72 32.29 -8.32
C ASP A 179 -24.07 32.40 -9.07
N THR A 180 -24.06 32.86 -10.32
CA THR A 180 -25.29 33.10 -11.08
C THR A 180 -25.77 31.90 -11.88
N GLY A 181 -24.97 30.83 -12.00
CA GLY A 181 -25.32 29.64 -12.79
C GLY A 181 -25.62 29.94 -14.26
N SER A 182 -25.15 31.09 -14.76
CA SER A 182 -25.51 31.60 -16.08
C SER A 182 -24.59 31.00 -17.14
N LEU A 183 -25.14 30.48 -18.22
CA LEU A 183 -24.35 30.00 -19.35
C LEU A 183 -23.74 31.19 -20.11
N PHE A 184 -22.42 31.22 -20.20
CA PHE A 184 -21.62 32.23 -20.89
C PHE A 184 -20.78 31.57 -21.98
N GLY A 185 -20.78 32.12 -23.19
CA GLY A 185 -20.13 31.50 -24.34
C GLY A 185 -19.82 32.49 -25.47
N HIS A 186 -19.47 31.97 -26.65
CA HIS A 186 -19.15 32.78 -27.84
C HIS A 186 -20.25 33.78 -28.26
N PHE A 187 -21.50 33.52 -27.90
CA PHE A 187 -22.68 34.39 -28.09
C PHE A 187 -22.85 35.49 -27.01
N SER A 188 -22.03 35.50 -25.97
CA SER A 188 -22.21 36.34 -24.77
C SER A 188 -21.48 37.69 -24.87
N MET A 189 -21.70 38.42 -25.96
CA MET A 189 -21.04 39.71 -26.20
C MET A 189 -21.40 40.76 -25.13
N ARG A 190 -20.39 41.48 -24.64
CA ARG A 190 -20.52 42.55 -23.64
C ARG A 190 -20.37 43.94 -24.27
N LYS A 191 -21.06 44.95 -23.72
CA LYS A 191 -21.11 46.32 -24.28
C LYS A 191 -19.76 47.01 -24.28
N GLU A 192 -19.03 46.88 -23.19
CA GLU A 192 -17.69 47.41 -22.96
C GLU A 192 -16.61 46.76 -23.84
N TRP A 193 -16.92 45.65 -24.51
CA TRP A 193 -16.02 44.94 -25.42
C TRP A 193 -16.15 45.36 -26.88
N ILE A 194 -17.16 46.17 -27.22
CA ILE A 194 -17.36 46.74 -28.57
C ILE A 194 -16.13 47.54 -29.05
N LYS A 195 -15.28 47.99 -28.12
CA LYS A 195 -14.02 48.70 -28.38
C LYS A 195 -12.82 47.81 -28.75
N TYR A 196 -12.91 46.49 -28.58
CA TYR A 196 -11.76 45.59 -28.76
C TYR A 196 -11.65 45.11 -30.20
N ASN A 197 -10.42 45.02 -30.70
CA ASN A 197 -10.15 44.58 -32.06
C ASN A 197 -10.21 43.05 -32.17
N THR A 198 -10.70 42.57 -33.32
CA THR A 198 -10.69 41.16 -33.71
C THR A 198 -9.55 40.90 -34.69
N ALA A 199 -8.94 39.72 -34.61
CA ALA A 199 -7.85 39.29 -35.49
C ALA A 199 -8.12 37.87 -36.02
N THR A 200 -7.41 37.44 -37.07
CA THR A 200 -7.51 36.05 -37.55
C THR A 200 -6.93 35.09 -36.52
N ASN A 201 -5.71 35.38 -36.06
CA ASN A 201 -5.00 34.64 -35.02
C ASN A 201 -5.65 34.87 -33.65
N TRP A 202 -5.98 33.79 -32.93
CA TRP A 202 -6.70 33.88 -31.66
C TRP A 202 -5.90 34.64 -30.58
N TYR A 203 -4.57 34.56 -30.60
CA TYR A 203 -3.68 35.21 -29.62
C TYR A 203 -3.40 36.70 -29.94
N GLU A 204 -3.90 37.20 -31.07
CA GLU A 204 -3.90 38.63 -31.45
C GLU A 204 -5.31 39.25 -31.30
N ASP A 205 -6.35 38.42 -31.13
CA ASP A 205 -7.74 38.82 -31.04
C ASP A 205 -8.06 39.35 -29.62
N GLN A 206 -8.03 40.67 -29.46
CA GLN A 206 -8.28 41.35 -28.19
C GLN A 206 -9.69 41.09 -27.65
N LEU A 207 -10.68 40.92 -28.54
CA LEU A 207 -12.05 40.59 -28.15
C LEU A 207 -12.14 39.17 -27.60
N PHE A 208 -11.52 38.20 -28.26
CA PHE A 208 -11.42 36.83 -27.75
C PHE A 208 -10.65 36.75 -26.43
N LEU A 209 -9.48 37.38 -26.33
CA LEU A 209 -8.66 37.33 -25.11
C LEU A 209 -9.35 37.99 -23.91
N ALA A 210 -10.08 39.10 -24.11
CA ALA A 210 -10.90 39.72 -23.07
C ALA A 210 -12.06 38.82 -22.60
N ALA A 211 -12.64 38.03 -23.52
CA ALA A 211 -13.67 37.06 -23.18
C ALA A 211 -13.11 35.82 -22.47
N LEU A 212 -11.94 35.34 -22.90
CA LEU A 212 -11.23 34.21 -22.34
C LEU A 212 -10.83 34.47 -20.89
N ASP A 213 -10.22 35.63 -20.63
CA ASP A 213 -9.88 36.05 -19.26
C ASP A 213 -11.11 36.23 -18.37
N TYR A 214 -12.20 36.77 -18.93
CA TYR A 214 -13.45 36.96 -18.22
C TYR A 214 -14.15 35.65 -17.82
N VAL A 215 -14.22 34.65 -18.72
CA VAL A 215 -14.82 33.36 -18.35
C VAL A 215 -13.97 32.66 -17.30
N MET A 216 -12.64 32.61 -17.47
CA MET A 216 -11.69 32.00 -16.53
C MET A 216 -11.82 32.59 -15.12
N ASN A 217 -11.81 33.93 -14.98
CA ASN A 217 -12.04 34.62 -13.71
C ASN A 217 -13.40 34.32 -13.02
N LEU A 218 -14.39 33.80 -13.75
CA LEU A 218 -15.76 33.55 -13.28
C LEU A 218 -16.18 32.07 -13.34
N THR A 219 -15.22 31.17 -13.47
CA THR A 219 -15.43 29.71 -13.46
C THR A 219 -14.61 29.06 -12.35
N SER A 220 -14.94 27.82 -12.02
CA SER A 220 -14.10 26.99 -11.14
C SER A 220 -14.34 25.51 -11.41
N SER A 221 -13.56 24.63 -10.79
CA SER A 221 -13.77 23.18 -10.81
C SER A 221 -15.22 22.78 -10.44
N ARG A 222 -15.90 23.59 -9.61
CA ARG A 222 -17.32 23.40 -9.23
C ARG A 222 -18.30 23.68 -10.38
N THR A 223 -18.01 24.64 -11.26
CA THR A 223 -18.90 24.92 -12.40
C THR A 223 -18.57 24.05 -13.61
N VAL A 224 -17.29 23.76 -13.85
CA VAL A 224 -16.87 22.83 -14.92
C VAL A 224 -17.47 21.43 -14.73
N MET A 225 -17.64 20.96 -13.50
CA MET A 225 -18.36 19.71 -13.20
C MET A 225 -19.83 19.70 -13.69
N ASN A 226 -20.49 20.86 -13.76
CA ASN A 226 -21.84 20.99 -14.32
C ASN A 226 -21.84 21.13 -15.85
N ASP A 227 -20.76 21.65 -16.41
CA ASP A 227 -20.51 21.71 -17.85
C ASP A 227 -20.10 20.33 -18.43
N GLY A 228 -19.74 19.36 -17.56
CA GLY A 228 -19.36 18.00 -17.93
C GLY A 228 -20.44 16.92 -17.74
N PHE A 229 -20.16 15.73 -18.27
CA PHE A 229 -20.89 14.49 -18.03
C PHE A 229 -19.92 13.33 -17.71
N PRO A 230 -20.26 12.40 -16.79
CA PRO A 230 -19.39 11.28 -16.44
C PRO A 230 -19.27 10.27 -17.57
N VAL A 231 -18.04 9.81 -17.76
CA VAL A 231 -17.63 9.01 -18.92
C VAL A 231 -17.52 7.51 -18.61
N LYS A 232 -17.58 6.75 -19.70
CA LYS A 232 -17.35 5.30 -19.76
C LYS A 232 -15.88 4.96 -19.54
N ILE A 233 -15.62 3.99 -18.67
CA ILE A 233 -14.26 3.54 -18.37
C ILE A 233 -13.88 2.45 -19.38
N ASP A 234 -13.55 2.88 -20.60
CA ASP A 234 -12.90 2.10 -21.65
C ASP A 234 -12.15 3.00 -22.67
N LYS A 235 -11.56 2.42 -23.71
CA LYS A 235 -10.81 3.13 -24.76
C LYS A 235 -11.60 4.20 -25.54
N THR A 236 -12.93 4.23 -25.42
CA THR A 236 -13.82 5.18 -26.14
C THR A 236 -14.27 6.36 -25.29
N GLY A 237 -14.24 6.23 -23.95
CA GLY A 237 -14.66 7.27 -23.01
C GLY A 237 -13.54 7.87 -22.16
N LEU A 238 -12.27 7.65 -22.49
CA LEU A 238 -11.12 8.16 -21.75
C LEU A 238 -10.12 8.88 -22.68
N VAL A 239 -10.65 9.66 -23.63
CA VAL A 239 -9.88 10.19 -24.77
C VAL A 239 -9.21 11.53 -24.44
N PRO A 240 -8.17 11.95 -25.20
CA PRO A 240 -7.59 13.27 -25.03
C PRO A 240 -8.64 14.37 -25.24
N GLY A 241 -8.80 15.25 -24.25
CA GLY A 241 -9.86 16.26 -24.22
C GLY A 241 -10.91 16.02 -23.14
N ASP A 242 -11.07 14.79 -22.68
CA ASP A 242 -11.76 14.47 -21.42
C ASP A 242 -10.92 14.96 -20.23
N PHE A 243 -11.53 15.13 -19.06
CA PHE A 243 -10.91 15.78 -17.92
C PHE A 243 -11.32 15.17 -16.58
N ILE A 244 -10.50 15.39 -15.56
CA ILE A 244 -10.64 14.82 -14.22
C ILE A 244 -10.82 15.97 -13.24
N ILE A 245 -11.93 15.97 -12.52
CA ILE A 245 -12.21 16.91 -11.43
C ILE A 245 -12.13 16.17 -10.10
N THR A 246 -11.40 16.74 -9.14
CA THR A 246 -11.37 16.28 -7.75
C THR A 246 -11.66 17.46 -6.84
N GLN A 247 -12.73 17.39 -6.05
CA GLN A 247 -13.14 18.39 -5.07
C GLN A 247 -13.07 17.83 -3.66
N ASN A 248 -12.94 18.73 -2.70
CA ASN A 248 -13.23 18.49 -1.31
C ASN A 248 -13.91 19.73 -0.71
N LYS A 249 -14.11 19.75 0.61
CA LYS A 249 -14.86 20.81 1.30
C LYS A 249 -14.22 22.21 1.17
N SER A 250 -12.91 22.31 0.94
CA SER A 250 -12.12 23.55 1.00
C SER A 250 -11.17 23.76 -0.19
N SER A 251 -11.17 22.87 -1.19
CA SER A 251 -10.36 23.00 -2.40
C SER A 251 -10.95 22.17 -3.55
N GLY A 252 -10.54 22.47 -4.78
CA GLY A 252 -10.84 21.67 -5.95
C GLY A 252 -9.70 21.74 -6.96
N HIS A 253 -9.46 20.63 -7.63
CA HIS A 253 -8.40 20.44 -8.61
C HIS A 253 -8.99 19.88 -9.91
N ALA A 254 -8.28 20.13 -11.01
CA ALA A 254 -8.73 19.87 -12.37
C ALA A 254 -7.52 19.54 -13.26
N LYS A 255 -7.64 18.47 -14.05
CA LYS A 255 -6.62 18.03 -15.03
C LYS A 255 -7.30 17.65 -16.34
N ILE A 256 -6.67 17.91 -17.49
CA ILE A 256 -7.15 17.44 -18.81
C ILE A 256 -6.33 16.22 -19.24
N ILE A 257 -6.97 15.18 -19.76
CA ILE A 257 -6.31 14.04 -20.41
C ILE A 257 -5.73 14.55 -21.72
N THR A 258 -4.43 14.35 -21.94
CA THR A 258 -3.72 14.81 -23.15
C THR A 258 -3.17 13.67 -23.98
N GLU A 259 -2.75 12.57 -23.35
CA GLU A 259 -2.06 11.47 -24.04
C GLU A 259 -2.61 10.13 -23.58
N THR A 260 -2.79 9.20 -24.53
CA THR A 260 -3.44 7.90 -24.33
C THR A 260 -2.66 6.78 -25.00
N HIS A 261 -2.02 5.93 -24.22
CA HIS A 261 -1.04 4.94 -24.70
C HIS A 261 -1.56 3.50 -24.63
N TYR A 262 -2.79 3.25 -25.08
CA TYR A 262 -3.48 1.98 -24.79
C TYR A 262 -2.77 0.73 -25.33
N GLU A 263 -2.20 0.79 -26.54
CA GLU A 263 -1.55 -0.37 -27.18
C GLU A 263 -0.06 -0.54 -26.81
N GLU A 264 0.56 0.48 -26.20
CA GLU A 264 1.98 0.47 -25.85
C GLU A 264 2.21 -0.28 -24.54
N ILE A 265 2.62 -1.56 -24.62
CA ILE A 265 2.74 -2.47 -23.47
C ILE A 265 3.61 -1.89 -22.34
N THR A 266 4.58 -1.04 -22.67
CA THR A 266 5.52 -0.40 -21.74
C THR A 266 5.02 0.86 -21.04
N GLU A 267 3.92 1.45 -21.49
CA GLU A 267 3.38 2.72 -20.98
C GLU A 267 2.09 2.51 -20.19
N LEU A 268 1.84 3.36 -19.18
CA LEU A 268 0.54 3.44 -18.53
C LEU A 268 -0.47 4.20 -19.41
N PRO A 269 -1.77 3.92 -19.31
CA PRO A 269 -2.72 4.25 -20.38
C PRO A 269 -3.06 5.73 -20.53
N LEU A 270 -2.87 6.58 -19.51
CA LEU A 270 -3.30 7.98 -19.49
C LEU A 270 -2.24 8.92 -18.89
N TYR A 271 -1.94 10.02 -19.58
CA TYR A 271 -1.29 11.21 -18.99
C TYR A 271 -2.22 12.42 -19.05
N THR A 272 -2.00 13.34 -18.11
CA THR A 272 -2.78 14.57 -17.95
C THR A 272 -1.89 15.80 -17.88
N LEU A 273 -2.41 16.95 -18.35
CA LEU A 273 -1.86 18.26 -18.01
C LEU A 273 -2.72 18.94 -16.93
N ALA A 274 -2.07 19.57 -15.95
CA ALA A 274 -2.72 20.31 -14.89
C ALA A 274 -2.00 21.62 -14.55
N SER A 275 -2.76 22.65 -14.15
CA SER A 275 -2.22 23.85 -13.49
C SER A 275 -2.54 23.80 -11.99
N THR A 276 -2.05 24.77 -11.22
CA THR A 276 -2.27 24.90 -9.77
C THR A 276 -3.01 26.20 -9.45
N SER A 277 -3.60 26.31 -8.27
CA SER A 277 -4.12 27.60 -7.75
C SER A 277 -3.05 28.26 -6.84
N PRO A 278 -3.03 29.60 -6.66
CA PRO A 278 -3.88 30.60 -7.32
C PRO A 278 -3.52 30.80 -8.80
N ARG A 279 -4.36 31.53 -9.54
CA ARG A 279 -4.25 31.80 -10.98
C ARG A 279 -2.99 32.61 -11.34
N ALA A 280 -2.05 32.04 -12.10
CA ALA A 280 -0.83 32.74 -12.55
C ALA A 280 -0.33 32.29 -13.93
N ILE A 281 0.57 33.07 -14.55
CA ILE A 281 1.26 32.67 -15.79
C ILE A 281 2.35 31.64 -15.44
N ARG A 282 2.10 30.37 -15.75
CA ARG A 282 3.00 29.25 -15.43
C ARG A 282 3.01 28.18 -16.52
N ILE A 283 3.91 27.21 -16.38
CA ILE A 283 3.85 25.95 -17.12
C ILE A 283 2.77 25.04 -16.51
N LEU A 284 2.17 24.19 -17.33
CA LEU A 284 1.37 23.06 -16.90
C LEU A 284 2.29 21.91 -16.45
N ASN A 285 1.84 21.14 -15.47
CA ASN A 285 2.51 19.91 -15.05
C ASN A 285 1.93 18.73 -15.84
N ARG A 286 2.80 17.95 -16.51
CA ARG A 286 2.45 16.62 -17.00
C ARG A 286 2.44 15.65 -15.83
N GLU A 287 1.30 15.01 -15.58
CA GLU A 287 1.10 14.07 -14.49
C GLU A 287 0.56 12.74 -15.03
N LEU A 288 1.20 11.65 -14.62
CA LEU A 288 0.77 10.28 -14.86
C LEU A 288 -0.48 9.96 -14.01
N PHE A 289 -1.44 9.21 -14.58
CA PHE A 289 -2.64 8.80 -13.86
C PHE A 289 -2.42 7.47 -13.11
N MET A 290 -2.32 7.55 -11.78
CA MET A 290 -2.15 6.38 -10.87
C MET A 290 -3.11 6.46 -9.67
N ASP A 291 -4.27 7.09 -9.85
CA ASP A 291 -5.24 7.33 -8.78
C ASP A 291 -5.85 6.01 -8.26
N GLN A 292 -5.48 5.61 -7.03
CA GLN A 292 -6.05 4.44 -6.36
C GLN A 292 -7.50 4.66 -5.94
N ASP A 293 -7.81 5.88 -5.51
CA ASP A 293 -9.09 6.24 -4.88
C ASP A 293 -10.24 6.24 -5.89
N TRP A 294 -11.28 5.45 -5.61
CA TRP A 294 -12.50 5.35 -6.43
C TRP A 294 -13.23 6.71 -6.58
N PRO A 295 -13.69 7.07 -7.79
CA PRO A 295 -14.55 8.23 -8.02
C PRO A 295 -15.82 8.24 -7.14
N SER A 296 -16.29 9.44 -6.79
CA SER A 296 -17.55 9.66 -6.05
C SER A 296 -18.26 10.91 -6.58
N ILE A 297 -19.55 10.77 -6.87
CA ILE A 297 -20.39 11.81 -7.49
C ILE A 297 -20.33 13.10 -6.66
N GLY A 298 -19.96 14.22 -7.29
CA GLY A 298 -19.83 15.53 -6.66
C GLY A 298 -18.45 15.82 -6.04
N ASP A 299 -17.67 14.80 -5.67
CA ASP A 299 -16.28 14.99 -5.22
C ASP A 299 -15.31 14.73 -6.37
N LYS A 300 -15.24 13.49 -6.87
CA LYS A 300 -14.23 13.02 -7.82
C LYS A 300 -14.89 12.35 -9.01
N GLU A 301 -14.73 12.92 -10.21
CA GLU A 301 -15.35 12.42 -11.44
C GLU A 301 -14.40 12.57 -12.64
N ILE A 302 -14.39 11.57 -13.54
CA ILE A 302 -13.83 11.67 -14.88
C ILE A 302 -14.97 12.06 -15.84
N LEU A 303 -14.78 13.14 -16.58
CA LEU A 303 -15.84 13.90 -17.26
C LEU A 303 -15.44 14.27 -18.70
N ALA A 304 -16.43 14.31 -19.59
CA ALA A 304 -16.32 14.88 -20.94
C ALA A 304 -17.15 16.16 -21.03
N PHE A 305 -16.77 17.09 -21.92
CA PHE A 305 -17.49 18.36 -22.11
C PHE A 305 -18.85 18.17 -22.76
N ARG A 306 -19.91 18.76 -22.19
CA ARG A 306 -21.24 18.83 -22.82
C ARG A 306 -21.24 19.87 -23.95
N TRP A 307 -21.87 19.55 -25.07
CA TRP A 307 -21.89 20.44 -26.23
C TRP A 307 -22.88 21.59 -26.08
N PRO A 308 -22.49 22.85 -26.36
CA PRO A 308 -23.45 23.93 -26.56
C PRO A 308 -24.28 23.67 -27.82
N VAL A 309 -25.60 23.74 -27.69
CA VAL A 309 -26.59 23.52 -28.75
C VAL A 309 -27.73 24.53 -28.62
N ILE A 310 -28.44 24.80 -29.71
CA ILE A 310 -29.55 25.76 -29.74
C ILE A 310 -30.88 25.00 -29.56
N VAL A 311 -31.62 25.32 -28.48
CA VAL A 311 -32.96 24.79 -28.19
C VAL A 311 -33.93 25.95 -27.98
N ASN A 312 -34.99 26.01 -28.80
CA ASN A 312 -36.02 27.07 -28.76
C ASN A 312 -35.44 28.50 -28.88
N SER A 313 -34.45 28.71 -29.76
CA SER A 313 -33.66 29.96 -29.88
C SER A 313 -32.90 30.35 -28.59
N ASN A 314 -32.41 29.35 -27.84
CA ASN A 314 -31.53 29.56 -26.69
C ASN A 314 -30.35 28.60 -26.78
N TRP A 315 -29.14 29.11 -26.56
CA TRP A 315 -28.00 28.27 -26.25
C TRP A 315 -28.19 27.59 -24.89
N VAL A 316 -28.02 26.26 -24.88
CA VAL A 316 -28.02 25.37 -23.71
C VAL A 316 -26.92 24.33 -23.87
N LEU A 317 -26.49 23.70 -22.78
CA LEU A 317 -25.64 22.51 -22.86
C LEU A 317 -26.51 21.26 -23.07
N GLN A 318 -26.12 20.40 -24.01
CA GLN A 318 -26.76 19.13 -24.32
C GLN A 318 -26.97 18.28 -23.04
N PRO A 319 -28.06 17.49 -22.91
CA PRO A 319 -28.24 16.59 -21.77
C PRO A 319 -27.09 15.57 -21.66
N ARG A 320 -26.76 15.17 -20.42
CA ARG A 320 -25.56 14.35 -20.10
C ARG A 320 -25.60 12.97 -20.75
N ASP A 321 -26.79 12.41 -20.88
CA ASP A 321 -27.15 11.06 -21.30
C ASP A 321 -27.27 10.85 -22.82
N VAL A 322 -27.09 11.91 -23.63
CA VAL A 322 -27.23 11.84 -25.10
C VAL A 322 -25.94 11.39 -25.79
N ARG A 323 -24.80 11.40 -25.09
CA ARG A 323 -23.48 11.03 -25.64
C ARG A 323 -23.24 9.52 -25.46
N PRO A 324 -22.81 8.77 -26.51
CA PRO A 324 -22.56 7.31 -26.39
C PRO A 324 -21.50 6.93 -25.35
N THR A 325 -20.64 7.87 -24.96
CA THR A 325 -19.60 7.70 -23.94
C THR A 325 -20.08 8.01 -22.51
N TYR A 326 -21.35 8.38 -22.30
CA TYR A 326 -21.91 8.59 -20.96
C TYR A 326 -22.00 7.28 -20.18
N SER A 327 -21.52 7.27 -18.93
CA SER A 327 -21.58 6.12 -18.03
C SER A 327 -21.59 6.55 -16.57
N LEU A 328 -22.07 5.65 -15.70
CA LEU A 328 -21.97 5.77 -14.24
C LEU A 328 -21.14 4.63 -13.61
N GLU A 329 -20.49 3.78 -14.43
CA GLU A 329 -19.75 2.60 -13.93
C GLU A 329 -18.56 2.95 -13.03
N GLN A 330 -18.02 4.17 -13.16
CA GLN A 330 -16.96 4.71 -12.31
C GLN A 330 -17.41 4.95 -10.85
N PHE A 331 -18.73 4.88 -10.58
CA PHE A 331 -19.33 5.00 -9.26
C PHE A 331 -19.97 3.69 -8.75
N ASP A 332 -19.86 2.59 -9.51
CA ASP A 332 -20.54 1.34 -9.17
C ASP A 332 -19.83 0.62 -8.01
N LEU A 333 -20.55 0.49 -6.89
CA LEU A 333 -20.08 -0.23 -5.70
C LEU A 333 -19.83 -1.71 -5.95
N LYS A 334 -20.37 -2.31 -7.01
CA LYS A 334 -20.02 -3.67 -7.42
C LYS A 334 -18.60 -3.71 -8.00
N ASN A 335 -18.29 -2.86 -8.98
CA ASN A 335 -16.95 -2.80 -9.58
C ASN A 335 -15.88 -2.52 -8.51
N ARG A 336 -16.21 -1.73 -7.47
CA ARG A 336 -15.32 -1.49 -6.32
C ARG A 336 -15.08 -2.70 -5.40
N LYS A 337 -15.97 -3.70 -5.38
CA LYS A 337 -15.70 -5.00 -4.72
C LYS A 337 -14.76 -5.86 -5.58
N ASP A 338 -15.03 -5.89 -6.88
CA ASP A 338 -14.30 -6.70 -7.85
C ASP A 338 -12.87 -6.17 -8.09
N PHE A 339 -12.63 -4.86 -7.91
CA PHE A 339 -11.34 -4.18 -8.05
C PHE A 339 -11.07 -3.22 -6.87
N PRO A 340 -10.24 -3.61 -5.88
CA PRO A 340 -9.93 -2.80 -4.69
C PRO A 340 -9.42 -1.39 -4.96
N ALA A 341 -8.65 -1.18 -6.04
CA ALA A 341 -8.17 0.14 -6.47
C ALA A 341 -8.68 0.53 -7.86
N PHE A 342 -9.06 1.80 -8.05
CA PHE A 342 -9.70 2.27 -9.28
C PHE A 342 -8.81 2.14 -10.52
N ILE A 343 -7.50 2.35 -10.36
CA ILE A 343 -6.52 2.15 -11.44
C ILE A 343 -6.48 0.70 -11.95
N GLN A 344 -6.78 -0.31 -11.12
CA GLN A 344 -6.90 -1.71 -11.56
C GLN A 344 -8.13 -1.89 -12.47
N PHE A 345 -9.26 -1.32 -12.08
CA PHE A 345 -10.48 -1.31 -12.91
C PHE A 345 -10.24 -0.58 -14.23
N LEU A 346 -9.54 0.57 -14.21
CA LEU A 346 -9.21 1.29 -15.44
C LEU A 346 -8.29 0.44 -16.34
N LEU A 347 -7.22 -0.15 -15.78
CA LEU A 347 -6.28 -0.99 -16.52
C LEU A 347 -6.98 -2.19 -17.15
N SER A 348 -7.81 -2.93 -16.41
CA SER A 348 -8.54 -4.10 -16.93
C SER A 348 -9.53 -3.78 -18.06
N ARG A 349 -9.87 -2.49 -18.25
CA ARG A 349 -10.78 -1.98 -19.29
C ARG A 349 -10.08 -1.39 -20.51
N VAL A 350 -8.82 -0.93 -20.38
CA VAL A 350 -8.09 -0.25 -21.47
C VAL A 350 -6.78 -0.93 -21.89
N LYS A 351 -6.20 -1.81 -21.07
CA LYS A 351 -4.97 -2.56 -21.37
C LYS A 351 -5.28 -4.05 -21.52
N GLY A 352 -5.10 -4.58 -22.73
CA GLY A 352 -5.21 -6.03 -22.98
C GLY A 352 -3.95 -6.81 -22.60
N ASN A 353 -2.80 -6.13 -22.53
CA ASN A 353 -1.54 -6.62 -21.98
C ASN A 353 -0.74 -5.40 -21.45
N TYR A 354 0.10 -5.61 -20.45
CA TYR A 354 0.88 -4.56 -19.79
C TYR A 354 2.08 -5.18 -19.07
N ASP A 355 3.26 -4.55 -19.12
CA ASP A 355 4.46 -5.01 -18.41
C ASP A 355 4.51 -4.46 -16.98
N PRO A 356 4.35 -5.29 -15.92
CA PRO A 356 4.39 -4.81 -14.54
C PRO A 356 5.73 -4.20 -14.15
N LEU A 357 6.84 -4.65 -14.76
CA LEU A 357 8.19 -4.13 -14.46
C LEU A 357 8.30 -2.63 -14.80
N LYS A 358 7.52 -2.16 -15.78
CA LYS A 358 7.48 -0.75 -16.17
C LYS A 358 6.73 0.14 -15.16
N LEU A 359 5.94 -0.41 -14.22
CA LEU A 359 5.42 0.34 -13.06
C LEU A 359 6.57 0.93 -12.23
N VAL A 360 7.63 0.15 -12.01
CA VAL A 360 8.80 0.57 -11.23
C VAL A 360 9.48 1.74 -11.93
N GLU A 361 9.82 1.60 -13.21
CA GLU A 361 10.50 2.65 -13.97
C GLU A 361 9.66 3.93 -14.10
N MET A 362 8.37 3.83 -14.45
CA MET A 362 7.48 4.99 -14.52
C MET A 362 7.26 5.64 -13.16
N GLY A 363 7.11 4.85 -12.09
CA GLY A 363 6.89 5.34 -10.74
C GLY A 363 8.10 6.10 -10.18
N LEU A 364 9.31 5.57 -10.38
CA LEU A 364 10.57 6.26 -10.05
C LEU A 364 10.67 7.58 -10.83
N ASN A 365 10.40 7.57 -12.14
CA ASN A 365 10.47 8.76 -12.99
C ASN A 365 9.41 9.83 -12.65
N ASP A 366 8.19 9.45 -12.32
CA ASP A 366 7.12 10.36 -11.88
C ASP A 366 7.45 11.03 -10.54
N ILE A 367 8.03 10.27 -9.59
CA ILE A 367 8.56 10.81 -8.33
C ILE A 367 9.70 11.79 -8.57
N ILE A 368 10.70 11.45 -9.40
CA ILE A 368 11.82 12.35 -9.76
C ILE A 368 11.29 13.62 -10.41
N GLY A 369 10.37 13.51 -11.37
CA GLY A 369 9.76 14.64 -12.06
C GLY A 369 9.05 15.58 -11.09
N TYR A 370 8.29 15.04 -10.14
CA TYR A 370 7.59 15.83 -9.12
C TYR A 370 8.56 16.42 -8.07
N ALA A 371 9.57 15.68 -7.65
CA ALA A 371 10.60 16.16 -6.72
C ALA A 371 11.45 17.28 -7.33
N ASN A 372 11.77 17.21 -8.63
CA ASN A 372 12.45 18.28 -9.36
C ASN A 372 11.61 19.56 -9.46
N GLN A 373 10.29 19.45 -9.66
CA GLN A 373 9.38 20.60 -9.55
C GLN A 373 9.43 21.22 -8.15
N ARG A 374 9.48 20.39 -7.10
CA ARG A 374 9.61 20.83 -5.70
C ARG A 374 10.95 21.53 -5.44
N ILE A 375 12.08 21.05 -5.96
CA ILE A 375 13.42 21.68 -5.75
C ILE A 375 13.34 23.14 -6.17
N LYS A 376 12.81 23.38 -7.38
CA LYS A 376 12.67 24.72 -7.92
C LYS A 376 11.80 25.61 -7.04
N ILE A 377 10.61 25.15 -6.63
CA ILE A 377 9.69 25.94 -5.79
C ILE A 377 10.29 26.25 -4.41
N VAL A 378 11.06 25.33 -3.84
CA VAL A 378 11.79 25.54 -2.58
C VAL A 378 12.86 26.62 -2.73
N SER A 379 13.65 26.59 -3.81
CA SER A 379 14.73 27.54 -4.06
C SER A 379 14.23 28.94 -4.45
N ASP A 380 13.35 29.02 -5.46
CA ASP A 380 12.70 30.26 -5.91
C ASP A 380 11.95 30.94 -4.74
N GLY A 381 11.25 30.13 -3.93
CA GLY A 381 10.49 30.59 -2.76
C GLY A 381 11.34 31.16 -1.65
N TYR A 382 12.47 30.52 -1.31
CA TYR A 382 13.38 31.05 -0.30
C TYR A 382 13.97 32.40 -0.71
N GLU A 383 14.34 32.57 -1.98
CA GLU A 383 14.82 33.86 -2.51
C GLU A 383 13.72 34.93 -2.63
N PHE A 384 12.46 34.54 -2.75
CA PHE A 384 11.32 35.45 -2.63
C PHE A 384 11.12 35.89 -1.16
N CYS A 385 11.11 34.95 -0.22
CA CYS A 385 10.85 35.20 1.21
C CYS A 385 11.98 35.96 1.93
N LYS A 386 13.20 35.95 1.41
CA LYS A 386 14.27 36.91 1.80
C LYS A 386 13.91 38.38 1.59
N LYS A 387 12.91 38.69 0.76
CA LYS A 387 12.60 40.04 0.26
C LYS A 387 11.13 40.45 0.50
N ASN A 388 10.28 39.53 0.95
CA ASN A 388 8.82 39.67 1.05
C ASN A 388 8.31 39.01 2.33
N ASP A 389 7.09 39.35 2.76
CA ASP A 389 6.47 38.71 3.92
C ASP A 389 5.98 37.30 3.59
N CYS A 390 6.60 36.30 4.21
CA CYS A 390 6.29 34.88 4.12
C CYS A 390 6.02 34.27 5.51
N ARG A 391 5.37 35.02 6.41
CA ARG A 391 4.80 34.47 7.64
C ARG A 391 3.57 33.61 7.32
N THR A 392 3.24 32.65 8.16
CA THR A 392 2.13 31.71 7.91
C THR A 392 0.82 32.41 7.55
N GLY A 393 0.22 32.02 6.42
CA GLY A 393 -1.02 32.62 5.90
C GLY A 393 -0.84 33.97 5.18
N THR A 394 0.38 34.48 4.99
CA THR A 394 0.65 35.53 3.99
C THR A 394 0.52 34.97 2.58
N ASP A 395 0.42 35.82 1.55
CA ASP A 395 0.38 35.31 0.16
C ASP A 395 1.72 34.70 -0.25
N GLY A 396 2.84 35.17 0.32
CA GLY A 396 4.16 34.56 0.16
C GLY A 396 4.26 33.13 0.71
N ASP A 397 3.61 32.84 1.83
CA ASP A 397 3.58 31.47 2.38
C ASP A 397 2.63 30.54 1.60
N GLU A 398 1.49 31.03 1.08
CA GLU A 398 0.61 30.20 0.24
C GLU A 398 1.25 29.80 -1.10
N ASP A 399 1.87 30.75 -1.81
CA ASP A 399 2.44 30.49 -3.14
C ASP A 399 3.66 29.56 -3.05
N TRP A 400 4.55 29.83 -2.08
CA TRP A 400 5.88 29.22 -1.98
C TRP A 400 6.01 28.15 -0.90
N GLY A 401 5.03 28.01 0.00
CA GLY A 401 4.93 26.91 0.95
C GLY A 401 4.69 25.58 0.25
N THR A 402 5.07 24.46 0.87
CA THR A 402 5.05 23.14 0.21
C THR A 402 4.12 22.11 0.83
N ALA A 403 3.39 22.37 1.92
CA ALA A 403 2.62 21.33 2.64
C ALA A 403 1.74 20.42 1.74
N ASN A 404 0.95 21.00 0.82
CA ASN A 404 0.14 20.24 -0.14
C ASN A 404 0.99 19.44 -1.17
N ARG A 405 2.17 19.96 -1.53
CA ARG A 405 3.13 19.35 -2.45
C ARG A 405 3.89 18.22 -1.75
N ASP A 406 4.21 18.39 -0.47
CA ASP A 406 4.89 17.42 0.39
C ASP A 406 4.01 16.18 0.58
N ALA A 407 2.73 16.39 0.93
CA ALA A 407 1.72 15.33 1.01
C ALA A 407 1.49 14.62 -0.33
N LYS A 408 1.46 15.35 -1.46
CA LYS A 408 1.32 14.76 -2.80
C LYS A 408 2.54 13.94 -3.23
N LEU A 409 3.75 14.35 -2.85
CA LEU A 409 4.98 13.57 -3.10
C LEU A 409 5.01 12.29 -2.26
N LEU A 410 4.61 12.34 -0.98
CA LEU A 410 4.47 11.14 -0.15
C LEU A 410 3.39 10.19 -0.70
N LYS A 411 2.22 10.72 -1.11
CA LYS A 411 1.16 9.89 -1.72
C LYS A 411 1.61 9.22 -3.02
N LYS A 412 2.50 9.82 -3.83
CA LYS A 412 3.07 9.14 -5.01
C LYS A 412 3.81 7.85 -4.65
N PHE A 413 4.66 7.85 -3.60
CA PHE A 413 5.29 6.62 -3.11
C PHE A 413 4.23 5.57 -2.70
N GLN A 414 3.21 6.00 -1.94
CA GLN A 414 2.17 5.10 -1.42
C GLN A 414 1.26 4.52 -2.51
N ASP A 415 0.87 5.32 -3.51
CA ASP A 415 0.07 4.87 -4.64
C ASP A 415 0.84 3.85 -5.51
N ILE A 416 2.17 3.99 -5.61
CA ILE A 416 3.04 3.01 -6.29
C ILE A 416 3.24 1.75 -5.41
N ASP A 417 3.43 1.87 -4.09
CA ASP A 417 3.51 0.72 -3.18
C ASP A 417 2.28 -0.19 -3.31
N ILE A 418 1.09 0.43 -3.32
CA ILE A 418 -0.20 -0.26 -3.46
C ILE A 418 -0.26 -1.00 -4.80
N LEU A 419 0.10 -0.34 -5.90
CA LEU A 419 0.17 -0.96 -7.23
C LEU A 419 1.14 -2.13 -7.27
N VAL A 420 2.39 -1.92 -6.86
CA VAL A 420 3.46 -2.91 -6.89
C VAL A 420 3.08 -4.14 -6.07
N ASN A 421 2.57 -3.96 -4.85
CA ASN A 421 2.12 -5.05 -3.99
C ASN A 421 0.89 -5.80 -4.55
N GLN A 422 0.00 -5.12 -5.27
CA GLN A 422 -1.12 -5.77 -5.97
C GLN A 422 -0.68 -6.57 -7.20
N PHE A 423 0.33 -6.08 -7.94
CA PHE A 423 0.88 -6.75 -9.13
C PHE A 423 1.93 -7.83 -8.81
N GLU A 424 2.41 -7.91 -7.57
CA GLU A 424 3.36 -8.95 -7.09
C GLU A 424 2.87 -10.38 -7.38
N ASN A 425 1.58 -10.66 -7.21
CA ASN A 425 0.97 -11.96 -7.54
C ASN A 425 1.04 -12.32 -9.04
N LEU A 426 1.12 -11.31 -9.91
CA LEU A 426 1.21 -11.47 -11.37
C LEU A 426 2.65 -11.42 -11.88
N SER A 427 3.57 -10.85 -11.08
CA SER A 427 4.99 -10.71 -11.39
C SER A 427 5.83 -10.81 -10.11
N PRO A 428 6.12 -12.02 -9.60
CA PRO A 428 6.87 -12.19 -8.36
C PRO A 428 8.26 -11.52 -8.39
N GLY A 429 8.62 -10.88 -7.27
CA GLY A 429 9.80 -10.03 -7.12
C GLY A 429 9.64 -8.62 -7.70
N LEU A 430 8.41 -8.14 -7.95
CA LEU A 430 8.17 -6.75 -8.38
C LEU A 430 8.38 -5.77 -7.22
N PHE A 431 7.98 -6.15 -5.99
CA PHE A 431 8.21 -5.37 -4.79
C PHE A 431 9.70 -5.23 -4.46
N ASP A 432 10.48 -6.31 -4.57
CA ASP A 432 11.94 -6.25 -4.40
C ASP A 432 12.59 -5.33 -5.44
N ARG A 433 12.14 -5.38 -6.71
CA ARG A 433 12.62 -4.49 -7.77
C ARG A 433 12.24 -3.02 -7.53
N TRP A 434 11.07 -2.75 -6.95
CA TRP A 434 10.66 -1.41 -6.53
C TRP A 434 11.54 -0.87 -5.40
N VAL A 435 11.84 -1.70 -4.38
CA VAL A 435 12.73 -1.34 -3.27
C VAL A 435 14.16 -1.10 -3.75
N GLU A 436 14.75 -2.00 -4.55
CA GLU A 436 16.07 -1.81 -5.13
C GLU A 436 16.10 -0.65 -6.15
N GLY A 437 15.01 -0.42 -6.86
CA GLY A 437 14.81 0.77 -7.70
C GLY A 437 14.88 2.06 -6.87
N MET A 438 14.19 2.14 -5.73
CA MET A 438 14.26 3.28 -4.82
C MET A 438 15.63 3.45 -4.14
N LYS A 439 16.33 2.36 -3.83
CA LYS A 439 17.69 2.36 -3.25
C LYS A 439 18.74 2.87 -4.26
N SER A 440 18.66 2.42 -5.52
CA SER A 440 19.64 2.72 -6.58
C SER A 440 19.38 4.04 -7.30
N THR A 441 18.12 4.45 -7.44
CA THR A 441 17.75 5.73 -8.07
C THR A 441 18.08 6.89 -7.15
N THR A 442 18.93 7.80 -7.62
CA THR A 442 19.41 8.96 -6.85
C THR A 442 19.11 10.27 -7.54
N MET A 443 19.03 11.34 -6.74
CA MET A 443 18.84 12.72 -7.20
C MET A 443 19.67 13.68 -6.35
N ASN A 444 20.05 14.83 -6.93
CA ASN A 444 20.80 15.88 -6.22
C ASN A 444 19.84 16.98 -5.73
N ILE A 445 19.93 17.31 -4.45
CA ILE A 445 19.11 18.32 -3.75
C ILE A 445 20.09 19.21 -2.97
N GLU A 446 20.18 20.49 -3.31
CA GLU A 446 21.08 21.47 -2.67
C GLU A 446 22.55 20.99 -2.55
N GLY A 447 23.04 20.22 -3.54
CA GLY A 447 24.37 19.62 -3.56
C GLY A 447 24.45 18.22 -2.92
N VAL A 448 23.51 17.85 -2.06
CA VAL A 448 23.45 16.52 -1.42
C VAL A 448 22.83 15.50 -2.39
N THR A 449 23.45 14.34 -2.53
CA THR A 449 22.89 13.25 -3.36
C THR A 449 22.13 12.28 -2.46
N LEU A 450 20.82 12.15 -2.70
CA LEU A 450 19.93 11.25 -1.96
C LEU A 450 19.41 10.14 -2.87
N SER A 451 19.19 8.94 -2.31
CA SER A 451 18.34 7.93 -2.96
C SER A 451 16.85 8.30 -2.82
N LEU A 452 15.99 7.77 -3.67
CA LEU A 452 14.54 7.92 -3.48
C LEU A 452 14.05 7.22 -2.20
N TYR A 453 14.72 6.13 -1.77
CA TYR A 453 14.50 5.49 -0.48
C TYR A 453 14.84 6.43 0.70
N SER A 454 15.95 7.15 0.62
CA SER A 454 16.36 8.20 1.59
C SER A 454 15.34 9.34 1.64
N LEU A 455 14.87 9.82 0.48
CA LEU A 455 13.85 10.87 0.40
C LEU A 455 12.49 10.41 0.96
N ARG A 456 12.05 9.20 0.62
CA ARG A 456 10.85 8.57 1.18
C ARG A 456 10.90 8.54 2.71
N PHE A 457 12.02 8.11 3.27
CA PHE A 457 12.21 8.07 4.73
C PHE A 457 12.07 9.46 5.38
N ILE A 458 12.62 10.51 4.76
CA ILE A 458 12.46 11.90 5.23
C ILE A 458 10.98 12.31 5.24
N LEU A 459 10.22 11.97 4.19
CA LEU A 459 8.80 12.31 4.04
C LEU A 459 7.92 11.54 5.04
N GLU A 460 8.05 10.22 5.11
CA GLU A 460 7.30 9.34 6.04
C GLU A 460 7.49 9.71 7.52
N ASN A 461 8.57 10.40 7.86
CA ASN A 461 8.92 10.77 9.22
C ASN A 461 8.79 12.29 9.49
N ASN A 462 8.26 13.07 8.54
CA ASN A 462 8.11 14.53 8.64
C ASN A 462 9.40 15.26 9.06
N LEU A 463 10.55 14.81 8.52
CA LEU A 463 11.88 15.36 8.85
C LEU A 463 12.24 16.63 8.05
N TYR A 464 11.29 17.15 7.27
CA TYR A 464 11.41 18.33 6.42
C TYR A 464 10.59 19.51 6.96
N SER A 465 10.82 20.72 6.43
CA SER A 465 9.92 21.86 6.63
C SER A 465 9.09 22.18 5.37
N SER A 466 7.83 22.51 5.56
CA SER A 466 6.93 23.02 4.51
C SER A 466 6.97 24.55 4.36
N HIS A 467 7.48 25.26 5.37
CA HIS A 467 7.32 26.71 5.51
C HIS A 467 8.20 27.48 4.52
N ALA A 468 7.65 28.51 3.89
CA ALA A 468 8.30 29.14 2.73
C ALA A 468 9.66 29.81 3.04
N SER A 469 9.79 30.38 4.24
CA SER A 469 10.97 31.14 4.69
C SER A 469 12.16 30.27 5.14
N ASP A 470 11.96 28.97 5.35
CA ASP A 470 13.01 28.08 5.86
C ASP A 470 14.06 27.80 4.77
N THR A 471 15.31 27.53 5.17
CA THR A 471 16.39 27.29 4.20
C THR A 471 16.07 26.08 3.31
N PRO A 472 16.53 26.04 2.04
CA PRO A 472 16.27 24.91 1.15
C PRO A 472 16.67 23.56 1.76
N MET A 473 17.80 23.50 2.47
CA MET A 473 18.24 22.29 3.19
C MET A 473 17.28 21.88 4.33
N ASN A 474 16.74 22.83 5.10
CA ASN A 474 15.74 22.54 6.14
C ASN A 474 14.41 22.10 5.50
N ARG A 475 14.03 22.70 4.36
CA ARG A 475 12.84 22.34 3.58
C ARG A 475 12.95 20.99 2.87
N TRP A 476 14.13 20.38 2.83
CA TRP A 476 14.36 19.01 2.38
C TRP A 476 14.81 18.06 3.50
N GLY A 477 14.92 18.53 4.75
CA GLY A 477 15.38 17.72 5.88
C GLY A 477 16.86 17.30 5.84
N ILE A 478 17.67 17.87 4.93
CA ILE A 478 19.08 17.49 4.72
C ILE A 478 20.08 18.33 5.51
N ASN A 479 19.63 19.36 6.25
CA ASN A 479 20.46 20.01 7.26
C ASN A 479 20.49 19.15 8.53
N SER A 480 21.51 18.30 8.67
CA SER A 480 21.66 17.43 9.83
C SER A 480 21.76 18.22 11.14
N GLN A 481 22.42 19.38 11.16
CA GLN A 481 22.65 20.14 12.38
C GLN A 481 21.34 20.68 12.97
N ASP A 482 20.51 21.35 12.17
CA ASP A 482 19.23 21.91 12.62
C ASP A 482 18.25 20.80 12.99
N LEU A 483 18.15 19.75 12.14
CA LEU A 483 17.23 18.64 12.37
C LEU A 483 17.58 17.85 13.63
N LEU A 484 18.86 17.48 13.80
CA LEU A 484 19.30 16.76 15.01
C LEU A 484 19.13 17.64 16.24
N THR A 485 19.41 18.95 16.18
CA THR A 485 19.14 19.87 17.31
C THR A 485 17.67 19.81 17.75
N LYS A 486 16.72 19.85 16.79
CA LYS A 486 15.27 19.75 17.04
C LYS A 486 14.87 18.38 17.62
N LEU A 487 15.39 17.29 17.06
CA LEU A 487 15.06 15.93 17.51
C LEU A 487 15.68 15.65 18.90
N PHE A 488 16.92 16.06 19.16
CA PHE A 488 17.57 15.88 20.46
C PHE A 488 16.98 16.76 21.57
N SER A 489 16.48 17.97 21.25
CA SER A 489 15.68 18.74 22.20
C SER A 489 14.39 18.00 22.61
N SER A 490 13.79 17.25 21.68
CA SER A 490 12.63 16.39 21.96
C SER A 490 13.01 15.18 22.82
N VAL A 491 14.19 14.57 22.58
CA VAL A 491 14.74 13.50 23.44
C VAL A 491 15.03 14.03 24.85
N GLU A 492 15.70 15.17 24.99
CA GLU A 492 15.99 15.79 26.29
C GLU A 492 14.70 16.05 27.09
N LYS A 493 13.68 16.63 26.44
CA LYS A 493 12.35 16.81 27.07
C LYS A 493 11.75 15.49 27.54
N LEU A 494 11.68 14.47 26.68
CA LEU A 494 11.08 13.18 27.03
C LEU A 494 11.86 12.45 28.14
N LEU A 495 13.20 12.63 28.22
CA LEU A 495 14.00 12.13 29.34
C LEU A 495 13.68 12.86 30.66
N HIS A 496 13.41 14.17 30.63
CA HIS A 496 12.90 14.90 31.78
C HIS A 496 11.48 14.46 32.18
N ASP A 497 10.52 14.41 31.25
CA ASP A 497 9.16 13.92 31.48
C ASP A 497 9.18 12.50 32.11
N ARG A 498 10.10 11.65 31.63
CA ARG A 498 10.33 10.28 32.13
C ARG A 498 10.92 10.25 33.54
N ASN A 499 11.89 11.11 33.82
CA ASN A 499 12.48 11.27 35.15
C ASN A 499 11.43 11.71 36.17
N ASP A 500 10.51 12.59 35.78
CA ASP A 500 9.47 13.09 36.66
C ASP A 500 8.38 12.03 36.91
N VAL A 501 8.08 11.16 35.93
CA VAL A 501 7.26 9.96 36.17
C VAL A 501 7.96 8.97 37.10
N ILE A 502 9.28 8.79 37.02
CA ILE A 502 10.05 7.84 37.84
C ILE A 502 10.26 8.32 39.29
N ASN A 503 10.37 9.64 39.54
CA ASN A 503 10.75 10.20 40.85
C ASN A 503 9.58 10.69 41.73
N ARG A 504 8.33 10.58 41.29
CA ARG A 504 7.15 10.92 42.12
C ARG A 504 7.18 10.15 43.45
N ILE A 505 6.89 10.83 44.56
CA ILE A 505 7.03 10.26 45.91
C ILE A 505 6.00 9.15 46.18
N GLU A 506 4.89 9.15 45.44
CA GLU A 506 3.85 8.11 45.44
C GLU A 506 4.31 6.76 44.85
N ASN A 507 5.50 6.69 44.24
CA ASN A 507 5.95 5.58 43.38
C ASN A 507 6.31 4.26 44.06
N ARG A 508 5.89 4.00 45.29
CA ARG A 508 6.02 2.66 45.88
C ARG A 508 4.90 1.75 45.35
N CYS A 509 5.08 1.34 44.10
CA CYS A 509 4.34 0.33 43.38
C CYS A 509 4.33 -0.98 44.18
N GLY A 510 3.33 -1.10 45.07
CA GLY A 510 3.20 -2.18 46.05
C GLY A 510 2.61 -3.46 45.47
N GLN A 511 2.11 -4.34 46.33
CA GLN A 511 1.59 -5.64 45.90
C GLN A 511 0.43 -5.51 44.89
N ASP A 512 -0.47 -4.52 45.05
CA ASP A 512 -1.62 -4.30 44.16
C ASP A 512 -1.29 -3.59 42.83
N CYS A 513 -0.02 -3.25 42.59
CA CYS A 513 0.43 -2.47 41.44
C CYS A 513 0.56 -3.35 40.17
N HIS A 514 -0.59 -3.75 39.62
CA HIS A 514 -0.68 -4.65 38.47
C HIS A 514 -0.96 -3.93 37.14
N PRO A 515 -0.51 -4.47 35.98
CA PRO A 515 -0.90 -4.01 34.66
C PRO A 515 -2.40 -3.69 34.52
N LYS A 516 -2.72 -2.64 33.77
CA LYS A 516 -4.07 -2.07 33.60
C LYS A 516 -4.72 -1.41 34.84
N THR A 517 -4.11 -1.45 36.03
CA THR A 517 -4.61 -0.62 37.16
C THR A 517 -4.29 0.86 36.92
N ASN A 518 -5.15 1.77 37.39
CA ASN A 518 -4.91 3.23 37.24
C ASN A 518 -3.56 3.67 37.85
N MET A 519 -3.17 3.05 38.97
CA MET A 519 -1.85 3.27 39.59
C MET A 519 -0.72 2.85 38.63
N TRP A 520 -0.78 1.64 38.08
CA TRP A 520 0.20 1.17 37.13
C TRP A 520 0.29 2.06 35.88
N VAL A 521 -0.86 2.50 35.34
CA VAL A 521 -0.90 3.36 34.13
C VAL A 521 -0.28 4.73 34.42
N GLY A 522 -0.52 5.30 35.61
CA GLY A 522 0.06 6.56 36.04
C GLY A 522 1.56 6.50 36.39
N LEU A 523 2.11 5.31 36.63
CA LEU A 523 3.51 5.10 37.04
C LEU A 523 4.40 4.45 35.95
N SER A 524 3.80 3.86 34.92
CA SER A 524 4.52 3.31 33.79
C SER A 524 5.05 4.42 32.88
N THR A 525 6.30 4.30 32.44
CA THR A 525 6.91 5.20 31.45
C THR A 525 6.62 4.79 30.01
N TYR A 526 5.72 3.82 29.77
CA TYR A 526 5.45 3.18 28.47
C TYR A 526 5.40 4.15 27.29
N HIS A 527 4.53 5.17 27.34
CA HIS A 527 4.36 6.10 26.21
C HIS A 527 5.62 6.91 25.94
N LEU A 528 6.31 7.37 26.99
CA LEU A 528 7.58 8.09 26.88
C LEU A 528 8.69 7.20 26.34
N ASP A 529 8.75 5.93 26.79
CA ASP A 529 9.71 4.94 26.31
C ASP A 529 9.47 4.61 24.82
N ALA A 530 8.22 4.59 24.36
CA ALA A 530 7.87 4.40 22.96
C ALA A 530 8.25 5.62 22.10
N ASP A 531 7.92 6.84 22.53
CA ASP A 531 8.29 8.08 21.83
C ASP A 531 9.82 8.28 21.77
N LEU A 532 10.54 7.88 22.83
CA LEU A 532 12.00 7.85 22.85
C LEU A 532 12.57 6.82 21.86
N ASN A 533 12.02 5.60 21.80
CA ASN A 533 12.45 4.58 20.84
C ASN A 533 12.10 4.94 19.38
N LEU A 534 11.01 5.67 19.16
CA LEU A 534 10.65 6.29 17.89
C LEU A 534 11.72 7.28 17.44
N LEU A 535 12.06 8.27 18.30
CA LEU A 535 13.11 9.25 18.01
C LEU A 535 14.48 8.59 17.83
N PHE A 536 14.82 7.57 18.63
CA PHE A 536 16.04 6.78 18.47
C PHE A 536 16.13 6.13 17.08
N THR A 537 15.07 5.44 16.67
CA THR A 537 14.98 4.78 15.36
C THR A 537 15.07 5.79 14.22
N GLN A 538 14.42 6.95 14.36
CA GLN A 538 14.42 8.03 13.37
C GLN A 538 15.80 8.67 13.23
N ILE A 539 16.41 9.12 14.33
CA ILE A 539 17.76 9.72 14.34
C ILE A 539 18.78 8.74 13.77
N ASN A 540 18.81 7.49 14.22
CA ASN A 540 19.80 6.52 13.76
C ASN A 540 19.63 6.18 12.28
N THR A 541 18.38 5.99 11.80
CA THR A 541 18.10 5.75 10.38
C THR A 541 18.46 6.96 9.52
N TYR A 542 18.17 8.17 9.99
CA TYR A 542 18.58 9.42 9.34
C TYR A 542 20.10 9.50 9.17
N CYS A 543 20.85 9.21 10.24
CA CYS A 543 22.31 9.20 10.20
C CYS A 543 22.88 8.16 9.24
N ILE A 544 22.23 7.00 9.07
CA ILE A 544 22.67 5.96 8.12
C ILE A 544 22.34 6.33 6.67
N LEU A 545 21.13 6.87 6.40
CA LEU A 545 20.61 7.07 5.04
C LEU A 545 20.91 8.44 4.43
N ILE A 546 21.20 9.47 5.23
CA ILE A 546 21.29 10.87 4.80
C ILE A 546 22.69 11.45 4.99
N ASP A 547 23.17 11.62 6.23
CA ASP A 547 24.49 12.20 6.51
C ASP A 547 25.16 11.62 7.77
N ILE A 548 25.95 10.56 7.55
CA ILE A 548 26.79 9.93 8.58
C ILE A 548 27.77 10.94 9.19
N LYS A 549 28.33 11.85 8.39
CA LYS A 549 29.39 12.77 8.80
C LYS A 549 28.83 13.95 9.58
N GLY A 550 27.73 14.54 9.12
CA GLY A 550 26.97 15.56 9.84
C GLY A 550 26.47 15.05 11.19
N CYS A 551 26.02 13.79 11.27
CA CYS A 551 25.71 13.16 12.55
C CYS A 551 26.94 13.00 13.46
N GLN A 552 28.07 12.49 12.95
CA GLN A 552 29.31 12.37 13.74
C GLN A 552 29.80 13.72 14.28
N ASN A 553 29.74 14.77 13.45
CA ASN A 553 30.03 16.14 13.85
C ASN A 553 29.06 16.59 14.95
N PHE A 554 27.74 16.46 14.75
CA PHE A 554 26.73 16.83 15.73
C PHE A 554 26.95 16.15 17.09
N PHE A 555 27.14 14.83 17.11
CA PHE A 555 27.40 14.08 18.35
C PHE A 555 28.66 14.56 19.07
N THR A 556 29.74 14.85 18.33
CA THR A 556 30.99 15.32 18.94
C THR A 556 30.94 16.79 19.39
N SER A 557 30.21 17.67 18.70
CA SER A 557 30.17 19.11 19.04
C SER A 557 29.04 19.55 19.96
N SER A 558 27.84 19.01 19.78
CA SER A 558 26.60 19.64 20.25
C SER A 558 25.92 18.92 21.42
N VAL A 559 26.33 17.69 21.72
CA VAL A 559 25.64 16.81 22.69
C VAL A 559 26.43 16.65 24.01
N GLN A 560 27.42 17.52 24.23
CA GLN A 560 28.38 17.46 25.36
C GLN A 560 27.83 17.94 26.71
N LYS A 561 26.59 18.45 26.77
CA LYS A 561 25.93 18.79 28.04
C LYS A 561 25.59 17.50 28.79
N ASP A 562 26.16 17.32 29.98
CA ASP A 562 25.75 16.24 30.88
C ASP A 562 24.33 16.51 31.41
N LEU A 563 23.49 15.47 31.36
CA LEU A 563 22.17 15.41 31.98
C LEU A 563 22.23 14.41 33.14
N ILE A 564 21.65 14.79 34.28
CA ILE A 564 21.67 14.01 35.51
C ILE A 564 20.29 13.35 35.70
N PHE A 565 20.23 12.03 35.49
CA PHE A 565 19.04 11.21 35.77
C PHE A 565 19.46 10.01 36.62
N ASN A 566 18.63 9.60 37.59
CA ASN A 566 18.97 8.57 38.59
C ASN A 566 20.29 8.82 39.36
N GLY A 567 20.71 10.08 39.52
CA GLY A 567 22.01 10.44 40.09
C GLY A 567 23.21 10.20 39.18
N GLU A 568 23.04 9.62 38.00
CA GLU A 568 24.10 9.44 37.01
C GLU A 568 24.18 10.64 36.07
N ALA A 569 25.29 11.37 36.09
CA ALA A 569 25.61 12.36 35.06
C ALA A 569 26.06 11.66 33.77
N LYS A 570 25.38 11.90 32.65
CA LYS A 570 25.82 11.48 31.32
C LYS A 570 25.44 12.51 30.25
N THR A 571 26.33 12.72 29.29
CA THR A 571 26.04 13.44 28.04
C THR A 571 24.78 12.89 27.37
N LEU A 572 23.97 13.75 26.75
CA LEU A 572 22.72 13.36 26.09
C LEU A 572 22.91 12.25 25.02
N GLU A 573 24.10 12.12 24.41
CA GLU A 573 24.45 11.00 23.52
C GLU A 573 24.45 9.65 24.28
N LYS A 574 25.05 9.60 25.47
CA LYS A 574 25.11 8.39 26.30
C LYS A 574 23.70 7.98 26.75
N TRP A 575 22.85 8.94 27.11
CA TRP A 575 21.44 8.66 27.40
C TRP A 575 20.68 8.15 26.17
N PHE A 576 20.88 8.78 25.01
CA PHE A 576 20.29 8.36 23.73
C PHE A 576 20.67 6.91 23.36
N ARG A 577 21.94 6.53 23.54
CA ARG A 577 22.42 5.15 23.34
C ARG A 577 21.81 4.11 24.31
N ILE A 578 21.17 4.53 25.40
CA ILE A 578 20.55 3.66 26.41
C ILE A 578 19.03 3.52 26.21
N ILE A 579 18.39 4.38 25.41
CA ILE A 579 16.94 4.35 25.12
C ILE A 579 16.39 2.94 24.80
N PRO A 580 17.02 2.11 23.94
CA PRO A 580 16.53 0.77 23.61
C PRO A 580 16.56 -0.24 24.77
N PHE A 581 17.19 0.11 25.89
CA PHE A 581 17.31 -0.74 27.07
C PHE A 581 16.37 -0.33 28.21
N PHE A 582 15.73 0.85 28.12
CA PHE A 582 14.79 1.35 29.12
C PHE A 582 13.67 0.35 29.44
N ASN A 583 13.26 0.31 30.71
CA ASN A 583 12.20 -0.59 31.17
C ASN A 583 11.03 0.22 31.74
N SER A 584 9.86 0.06 31.13
CA SER A 584 8.66 0.82 31.47
C SER A 584 7.97 0.41 32.77
N ASP A 585 8.50 -0.60 33.47
CA ASP A 585 7.85 -1.23 34.61
C ASP A 585 8.11 -0.51 35.94
N PRO A 586 7.07 0.02 36.62
CA PRO A 586 7.23 0.64 37.93
C PRO A 586 7.60 -0.35 39.05
N ARG A 587 7.54 -1.66 38.80
CA ARG A 587 8.03 -2.73 39.69
C ARG A 587 9.51 -3.05 39.47
N ALA A 588 10.09 -2.66 38.32
CA ALA A 588 11.54 -2.80 38.12
C ALA A 588 12.30 -1.87 39.07
N ASN A 589 13.46 -2.31 39.55
CA ASN A 589 14.38 -1.41 40.25
C ASN A 589 14.78 -0.22 39.35
N ILE A 590 15.04 0.93 39.97
CA ILE A 590 15.18 2.21 39.27
C ILE A 590 16.30 2.19 38.22
N ASP A 591 17.41 1.52 38.51
CA ASP A 591 18.51 1.27 37.58
C ASP A 591 18.05 0.50 36.33
N ARG A 592 17.29 -0.59 36.50
CA ARG A 592 16.73 -1.35 35.37
C ARG A 592 15.73 -0.53 34.59
N ARG A 593 14.93 0.34 35.24
CA ARG A 593 14.05 1.31 34.55
C ARG A 593 14.86 2.28 33.68
N TRP A 594 16.02 2.72 34.13
CA TRP A 594 16.98 3.54 33.38
C TRP A 594 17.91 2.78 32.43
N GLY A 595 17.59 1.51 32.13
CA GLY A 595 18.31 0.74 31.12
C GLY A 595 19.65 0.18 31.55
N ARG A 596 19.97 0.20 32.86
CA ARG A 596 21.10 -0.56 33.39
C ARG A 596 20.82 -2.06 33.18
N ILE A 597 21.71 -2.72 32.45
CA ILE A 597 21.63 -4.16 32.17
C ILE A 597 22.50 -4.90 33.20
N PRO A 598 22.03 -6.04 33.77
CA PRO A 598 22.86 -6.89 34.64
C PRO A 598 24.20 -7.26 33.98
N SER A 599 25.28 -7.26 34.76
CA SER A 599 26.66 -7.37 34.24
C SER A 599 27.02 -8.74 33.67
N ASP A 600 26.25 -9.75 34.04
CA ASP A 600 26.21 -11.13 33.56
C ASP A 600 25.63 -11.24 32.13
N ILE A 601 24.75 -10.32 31.72
CA ILE A 601 24.19 -10.29 30.37
C ILE A 601 25.10 -9.45 29.47
N SER A 602 25.71 -10.09 28.46
CA SER A 602 26.35 -9.39 27.36
C SER A 602 25.30 -8.96 26.33
N VAL A 603 25.41 -7.72 25.85
CA VAL A 603 24.52 -7.17 24.81
C VAL A 603 25.35 -6.60 23.67
N ARG A 604 24.97 -6.94 22.43
CA ARG A 604 25.69 -6.52 21.22
C ARG A 604 24.75 -5.90 20.21
N THR A 605 25.04 -4.67 19.80
CA THR A 605 24.46 -4.05 18.60
C THR A 605 24.97 -4.78 17.37
N LEU A 606 24.05 -5.42 16.65
CA LEU A 606 24.23 -5.81 15.25
C LEU A 606 23.62 -4.70 14.38
N PRO A 607 24.33 -4.20 13.36
CA PRO A 607 23.66 -3.47 12.29
C PRO A 607 22.64 -4.43 11.66
N TYR A 608 21.45 -3.92 11.34
CA TYR A 608 20.50 -4.71 10.57
C TYR A 608 20.99 -4.86 9.12
N PHE A 609 20.72 -6.02 8.54
CA PHE A 609 20.94 -6.32 7.15
C PHE A 609 19.77 -7.16 6.66
N ASP A 610 19.32 -6.96 5.42
CA ASP A 610 18.13 -7.61 4.86
C ASP A 610 18.22 -9.17 4.82
N SER A 611 19.40 -9.75 5.14
CA SER A 611 19.67 -11.19 5.11
C SER A 611 20.33 -11.78 6.37
N ILE A 612 20.14 -11.22 7.58
CA ILE A 612 20.71 -11.82 8.81
C ILE A 612 20.16 -13.24 9.03
N LYS A 613 21.05 -14.24 9.05
CA LYS A 613 20.74 -15.61 9.47
C LYS A 613 21.49 -15.94 10.75
N ILE A 614 20.81 -16.52 11.74
CA ILE A 614 21.41 -16.96 13.02
C ILE A 614 21.32 -18.48 13.12
N SER A 615 22.28 -19.09 13.81
CA SER A 615 22.25 -20.51 14.19
C SER A 615 22.18 -20.70 15.69
N LYS A 616 21.71 -21.88 16.10
CA LYS A 616 21.75 -22.41 17.47
C LYS A 616 23.15 -22.37 18.15
N ASN A 617 24.22 -22.17 17.38
CA ASN A 617 25.60 -22.07 17.87
C ASN A 617 26.02 -20.62 18.20
N SER A 618 25.06 -19.69 18.35
CA SER A 618 25.34 -18.25 18.54
C SER A 618 26.21 -17.63 17.44
N TRP A 619 26.02 -18.04 16.18
CA TRP A 619 26.66 -17.40 15.02
C TRP A 619 25.63 -16.70 14.13
N ALA A 620 25.96 -15.48 13.71
CA ALA A 620 25.24 -14.77 12.66
C ALA A 620 26.02 -14.72 11.35
N VAL A 621 25.31 -14.88 10.23
CA VAL A 621 25.77 -14.48 8.90
C VAL A 621 25.09 -13.16 8.52
N LEU A 622 25.89 -12.17 8.14
CA LEU A 622 25.47 -10.81 7.74
C LEU A 622 25.85 -10.58 6.27
N ASP A 623 24.98 -9.93 5.48
CA ASP A 623 25.14 -9.68 4.03
C ASP A 623 25.45 -10.93 3.18
N SER A 624 25.19 -12.12 3.70
CA SER A 624 25.80 -13.37 3.19
C SER A 624 27.33 -13.27 3.00
N ARG A 625 28.05 -12.41 3.73
CA ARG A 625 29.49 -12.14 3.55
C ARG A 625 30.32 -12.05 4.83
N LYS A 626 29.73 -11.86 6.01
CA LYS A 626 30.44 -11.86 7.31
C LYS A 626 29.85 -12.92 8.23
N LEU A 627 30.70 -13.77 8.81
CA LEU A 627 30.34 -14.67 9.91
C LEU A 627 30.83 -14.06 11.21
N ILE A 628 29.93 -13.86 12.17
CA ILE A 628 30.22 -13.27 13.48
C ILE A 628 29.84 -14.25 14.58
N ASN A 629 30.75 -14.44 15.54
CA ASN A 629 30.46 -15.08 16.81
C ASN A 629 29.71 -14.09 17.70
N LEU A 630 28.46 -14.38 18.06
CA LEU A 630 27.63 -13.48 18.86
C LEU A 630 28.03 -13.51 20.35
N THR A 631 28.74 -14.56 20.80
CA THR A 631 29.22 -14.66 22.19
C THR A 631 30.34 -13.67 22.47
N ASP A 632 31.39 -13.60 21.63
CA ASP A 632 32.53 -12.69 21.81
C ASP A 632 32.51 -11.45 20.89
N GLY A 633 31.67 -11.44 19.86
CA GLY A 633 31.50 -10.35 18.89
C GLY A 633 32.55 -10.31 17.78
N LYS A 634 33.47 -11.28 17.72
CA LYS A 634 34.52 -11.30 16.68
C LYS A 634 33.92 -11.70 15.34
N ILE A 635 34.34 -10.99 14.28
CA ILE A 635 34.18 -11.46 12.91
C ILE A 635 35.09 -12.68 12.76
N LEU A 636 34.49 -13.88 12.76
CA LEU A 636 35.18 -15.15 12.60
C LEU A 636 35.74 -15.30 11.17
N PHE A 637 34.99 -14.77 10.19
CA PHE A 637 35.38 -14.77 8.80
C PHE A 637 34.65 -13.68 8.02
N GLN A 638 35.33 -13.06 7.04
CA GLN A 638 34.71 -12.22 6.03
C GLN A 638 35.08 -12.74 4.64
N ALA A 639 34.07 -12.89 3.78
CA ALA A 639 34.23 -13.33 2.40
C ALA A 639 34.75 -12.19 1.49
N SER A 640 35.51 -12.59 0.47
CA SER A 640 35.82 -11.79 -0.72
C SER A 640 34.56 -11.55 -1.56
N GLU A 641 34.58 -10.58 -2.47
CA GLU A 641 33.41 -10.24 -3.30
C GLU A 641 32.95 -11.42 -4.17
N ASP A 642 33.88 -12.22 -4.69
CA ASP A 642 33.62 -13.49 -5.40
C ASP A 642 33.12 -14.63 -4.49
N SER A 643 32.65 -14.35 -3.27
CA SER A 643 32.28 -15.38 -2.30
C SER A 643 31.17 -14.94 -1.35
N ARG A 644 30.33 -15.90 -1.00
CA ARG A 644 29.27 -15.76 0.00
C ARG A 644 29.32 -16.86 1.04
N ILE A 645 28.71 -16.58 2.18
CA ILE A 645 28.57 -17.46 3.33
C ILE A 645 27.11 -17.87 3.41
N PHE A 646 26.85 -19.17 3.45
CA PHE A 646 25.54 -19.75 3.72
C PHE A 646 25.54 -20.41 5.10
N LEU A 647 24.44 -20.30 5.82
CA LEU A 647 24.21 -20.92 7.12
C LEU A 647 22.92 -21.74 7.06
N THR A 648 23.01 -23.04 7.35
CA THR A 648 21.86 -23.95 7.43
C THR A 648 21.13 -23.81 8.76
N LYS A 649 19.85 -24.19 8.81
CA LYS A 649 19.03 -24.27 10.03
C LYS A 649 19.69 -25.18 11.07
N ILE A 650 20.31 -26.28 10.62
CA ILE A 650 21.04 -27.20 11.51
C ILE A 650 22.38 -26.65 12.06
N GLY A 651 22.83 -25.47 11.60
CA GLY A 651 24.01 -24.76 12.12
C GLY A 651 25.32 -25.01 11.37
N VAL A 652 25.27 -25.56 10.16
CA VAL A 652 26.47 -25.76 9.31
C VAL A 652 26.70 -24.50 8.47
N VAL A 653 27.94 -24.00 8.50
CA VAL A 653 28.38 -22.87 7.67
C VAL A 653 29.11 -23.38 6.42
N TYR A 654 28.72 -22.88 5.27
CA TYR A 654 29.41 -23.05 3.99
C TYR A 654 29.95 -21.71 3.48
N LYS A 655 31.16 -21.69 2.93
CA LYS A 655 31.63 -20.64 2.02
C LYS A 655 31.46 -21.15 0.59
N ILE A 656 30.73 -20.42 -0.23
CA ILE A 656 30.55 -20.68 -1.65
C ILE A 656 31.34 -19.60 -2.40
N ASN A 657 32.27 -20.00 -3.27
CA ASN A 657 32.91 -19.13 -4.25
C ASN A 657 32.32 -19.44 -5.63
N ASP A 658 31.44 -18.57 -6.10
CA ASP A 658 30.70 -18.74 -7.36
C ASP A 658 31.58 -18.54 -8.61
N VAL A 659 32.75 -17.91 -8.46
CA VAL A 659 33.68 -17.62 -9.58
C VAL A 659 34.64 -18.79 -9.86
N LEU A 660 35.10 -19.46 -8.80
CA LEU A 660 36.00 -20.61 -8.85
C LEU A 660 35.25 -21.94 -8.91
N GLY A 661 33.96 -21.95 -8.57
CA GLY A 661 33.21 -23.19 -8.35
C GLY A 661 33.76 -23.97 -7.15
N GLU A 662 33.95 -23.30 -6.02
CA GLU A 662 34.46 -23.94 -4.79
C GLU A 662 33.48 -23.79 -3.63
N ILE A 663 33.11 -24.92 -3.01
CA ILE A 663 32.40 -24.94 -1.73
C ILE A 663 33.36 -25.39 -0.63
N LYS A 664 33.43 -24.65 0.47
CA LYS A 664 34.10 -25.07 1.71
C LYS A 664 33.12 -25.16 2.86
N ARG A 665 33.24 -26.16 3.72
CA ARG A 665 32.51 -26.26 5.00
C ARG A 665 33.39 -25.77 6.14
N LEU A 666 32.79 -25.04 7.08
CA LEU A 666 33.45 -24.58 8.29
C LEU A 666 33.58 -25.74 9.29
N VAL A 667 34.76 -25.92 9.87
CA VAL A 667 35.01 -26.91 10.93
C VAL A 667 35.78 -26.24 12.07
N LEU A 668 35.26 -26.40 13.28
CA LEU A 668 35.88 -25.95 14.52
C LEU A 668 36.79 -27.05 15.07
N ASN A 669 38.03 -26.68 15.38
CA ASN A 669 38.96 -27.51 16.13
C ASN A 669 39.34 -26.73 17.40
N GLY A 670 38.49 -26.83 18.42
CA GLY A 670 38.51 -25.92 19.58
C GLY A 670 38.20 -24.48 19.14
N GLU A 671 39.01 -23.53 19.61
CA GLU A 671 38.94 -22.12 19.17
C GLU A 671 39.43 -21.90 17.73
N THR A 672 40.17 -22.86 17.15
CA THR A 672 40.71 -22.70 15.80
C THR A 672 39.66 -23.00 14.73
N ILE A 673 39.51 -22.07 13.80
CA ILE A 673 38.53 -22.14 12.71
C ILE A 673 39.23 -22.57 11.43
N SER A 674 38.73 -23.64 10.83
CA SER A 674 39.27 -24.22 9.60
C SER A 674 38.18 -24.33 8.52
N TRP A 675 38.61 -24.27 7.26
CA TRP A 675 37.73 -24.47 6.11
C TRP A 675 38.14 -25.74 5.37
N ILE A 676 37.28 -26.76 5.37
CA ILE A 676 37.47 -27.96 4.56
C ILE A 676 36.86 -27.71 3.19
N THR A 677 37.67 -27.72 2.12
CA THR A 677 37.13 -27.75 0.75
C THR A 677 36.39 -29.05 0.53
N ILE A 678 35.12 -28.94 0.13
CA ILE A 678 34.28 -30.07 -0.22
C ILE A 678 34.78 -30.65 -1.53
N LYS A 679 34.97 -31.98 -1.55
CA LYS A 679 35.50 -32.67 -2.73
C LYS A 679 34.41 -32.75 -3.80
N ASP A 680 34.69 -32.17 -4.96
CA ASP A 680 33.89 -32.29 -6.19
C ASP A 680 34.57 -33.28 -7.15
N PRO A 681 34.40 -34.62 -6.96
CA PRO A 681 35.09 -35.62 -7.76
C PRO A 681 34.66 -35.58 -9.23
N ASP A 682 33.38 -35.30 -9.47
CA ASP A 682 32.73 -35.28 -10.79
C ASP A 682 32.80 -33.89 -11.45
N LYS A 683 33.45 -32.92 -10.79
CA LYS A 683 33.75 -31.56 -11.27
C LYS A 683 32.54 -30.69 -11.60
N LEU A 684 31.37 -31.00 -11.01
CA LEU A 684 30.08 -30.36 -11.28
C LEU A 684 30.12 -28.83 -11.12
N LEU A 685 30.87 -28.34 -10.13
CA LEU A 685 31.01 -26.91 -9.87
C LEU A 685 31.79 -26.20 -10.98
N SER A 686 32.70 -26.88 -11.68
CA SER A 686 33.52 -26.28 -12.76
C SER A 686 32.90 -26.32 -14.16
N LEU A 687 31.78 -27.04 -14.35
CA LEU A 687 31.22 -27.35 -15.68
C LEU A 687 30.82 -26.15 -16.58
N GLU A 688 30.69 -24.93 -16.05
CA GLU A 688 30.37 -23.76 -16.88
C GLU A 688 30.66 -22.44 -16.15
N LYS A 689 30.62 -21.31 -16.88
CA LYS A 689 30.98 -19.97 -16.36
C LYS A 689 29.84 -19.22 -15.65
N GLU A 690 28.60 -19.70 -15.74
CA GLU A 690 27.43 -19.05 -15.14
C GLU A 690 27.12 -19.55 -13.72
N ARG A 691 26.52 -18.67 -12.92
CA ARG A 691 27.20 -18.25 -11.68
C ARG A 691 26.37 -18.18 -10.41
N LEU A 692 25.20 -18.83 -10.37
CA LEU A 692 24.34 -18.83 -9.18
C LEU A 692 24.05 -20.24 -8.69
N LEU A 693 24.63 -20.56 -7.53
CA LEU A 693 24.37 -21.76 -6.77
C LEU A 693 23.23 -21.52 -5.77
N PHE A 694 22.09 -22.18 -5.94
CA PHE A 694 20.93 -22.08 -5.04
C PHE A 694 21.01 -23.18 -3.98
N VAL A 695 20.50 -22.89 -2.77
CA VAL A 695 20.53 -23.83 -1.63
C VAL A 695 19.15 -23.89 -1.00
N GLU A 696 18.63 -25.10 -0.80
CA GLU A 696 17.32 -25.38 -0.22
C GLU A 696 17.50 -26.38 0.94
N GLU A 697 16.68 -26.27 1.98
CA GLU A 697 16.81 -27.07 3.20
C GLU A 697 15.42 -27.33 3.81
N ASP A 698 14.94 -28.56 3.70
CA ASP A 698 13.74 -29.05 4.39
C ASP A 698 14.08 -30.24 5.29
N ASN A 699 13.46 -30.29 6.48
CA ASN A 699 13.64 -31.33 7.52
C ASN A 699 15.10 -31.77 7.84
N GLY A 700 16.09 -30.90 7.59
CA GLY A 700 17.52 -31.15 7.83
C GLY A 700 18.31 -31.62 6.60
N HIS A 701 17.63 -32.00 5.51
CA HIS A 701 18.25 -32.35 4.24
C HIS A 701 18.55 -31.07 3.43
N THR A 702 19.83 -30.73 3.26
CA THR A 702 20.27 -29.60 2.42
C THR A 702 20.56 -30.07 0.99
N ILE A 703 19.90 -29.50 -0.01
CA ILE A 703 20.21 -29.67 -1.43
C ILE A 703 20.77 -28.40 -2.04
N PHE A 704 21.62 -28.57 -3.05
CA PHE A 704 22.29 -27.52 -3.80
C PHE A 704 21.93 -27.67 -5.28
N ARG A 705 21.62 -26.55 -5.94
CA ARG A 705 21.26 -26.50 -7.36
C ARG A 705 22.21 -25.54 -8.09
N LYS A 706 22.73 -25.94 -9.24
CA LYS A 706 23.53 -25.08 -10.13
C LYS A 706 22.93 -25.12 -11.54
N SER A 707 22.51 -23.96 -12.04
CA SER A 707 22.06 -23.81 -13.43
C SER A 707 23.24 -23.83 -14.41
N HIS A 708 22.99 -24.31 -15.63
CA HIS A 708 23.93 -24.33 -16.75
C HIS A 708 23.13 -24.27 -18.08
N SER A 709 23.81 -24.13 -19.21
CA SER A 709 23.23 -23.90 -20.54
C SER A 709 22.21 -24.95 -21.02
N GLN A 710 22.18 -26.14 -20.41
CA GLN A 710 21.30 -27.26 -20.77
C GLN A 710 20.29 -27.64 -19.67
N GLY A 711 20.38 -27.06 -18.47
CA GLY A 711 19.50 -27.41 -17.36
C GLY A 711 19.99 -26.96 -15.99
N VAL A 712 19.71 -27.78 -14.98
CA VAL A 712 20.08 -27.60 -13.58
C VAL A 712 20.66 -28.90 -13.04
N ILE A 713 21.85 -28.82 -12.48
CA ILE A 713 22.49 -29.91 -11.72
C ILE A 713 22.07 -29.76 -10.25
N THR A 714 21.40 -30.76 -9.71
CA THR A 714 21.09 -30.88 -8.28
C THR A 714 22.00 -31.90 -7.61
N PHE A 715 22.52 -31.54 -6.44
CA PHE A 715 23.44 -32.37 -5.65
C PHE A 715 23.26 -32.13 -4.14
N ARG A 716 23.78 -33.02 -3.30
CA ARG A 716 23.94 -32.78 -1.84
C ARG A 716 25.41 -32.82 -1.43
N ILE A 717 25.67 -32.42 -0.19
CA ILE A 717 26.99 -32.57 0.44
C ILE A 717 26.89 -33.66 1.49
N ASN A 718 27.67 -34.73 1.32
CA ASN A 718 27.68 -35.91 2.17
C ASN A 718 29.13 -36.31 2.49
N ASN A 719 29.49 -36.39 3.77
CA ASN A 719 30.83 -36.76 4.24
C ASN A 719 31.99 -35.98 3.55
N ASP A 720 31.87 -34.65 3.50
CA ASP A 720 32.79 -33.70 2.83
C ASP A 720 33.03 -33.94 1.32
N LYS A 721 32.09 -34.64 0.67
CA LYS A 721 32.03 -34.79 -0.79
C LYS A 721 30.74 -34.21 -1.34
N ILE A 722 30.78 -33.76 -2.59
CA ILE A 722 29.58 -33.60 -3.40
C ILE A 722 29.08 -34.99 -3.78
N GLU A 723 27.77 -35.19 -3.66
CA GLU A 723 27.05 -36.36 -4.13
C GLU A 723 26.02 -35.89 -5.15
N PHE A 724 26.28 -36.18 -6.42
CA PHE A 724 25.37 -35.89 -7.53
C PHE A 724 24.01 -36.55 -7.28
N ILE A 725 22.92 -35.78 -7.39
CA ILE A 725 21.56 -36.31 -7.28
C ILE A 725 20.98 -36.55 -8.67
N LYS A 726 20.86 -35.48 -9.47
CA LYS A 726 20.46 -35.56 -10.89
C LYS A 726 20.66 -34.24 -11.63
N GLU A 727 20.73 -34.34 -12.95
CA GLU A 727 20.61 -33.23 -13.89
C GLU A 727 19.18 -33.23 -14.46
N HIS A 728 18.56 -32.06 -14.60
CA HIS A 728 17.19 -31.90 -15.07
C HIS A 728 16.95 -30.55 -15.75
N THR A 729 15.99 -30.46 -16.68
CA THR A 729 15.71 -29.20 -17.41
C THR A 729 14.61 -28.35 -16.79
N GLY A 730 14.04 -28.76 -15.65
CA GLY A 730 12.79 -28.24 -15.13
C GLY A 730 12.77 -27.92 -13.63
N ALA A 731 11.57 -27.79 -13.07
CA ALA A 731 11.33 -27.48 -11.67
C ALA A 731 11.89 -28.55 -10.71
N THR A 732 12.31 -28.12 -9.52
CA THR A 732 12.69 -28.97 -8.39
C THR A 732 11.78 -28.67 -7.21
N HIS A 733 11.24 -29.69 -6.55
CA HIS A 733 10.51 -29.53 -5.29
C HIS A 733 10.98 -30.56 -4.26
N GLN A 734 11.30 -30.11 -3.04
CA GLN A 734 11.66 -30.97 -1.91
C GLN A 734 10.51 -31.06 -0.89
N LYS A 735 10.31 -32.26 -0.31
CA LYS A 735 9.42 -32.49 0.84
C LYS A 735 10.00 -33.60 1.72
N GLY A 736 10.62 -33.20 2.82
CA GLY A 736 11.42 -34.10 3.65
C GLY A 736 12.60 -34.66 2.87
N SER A 737 12.75 -35.99 2.91
CA SER A 737 13.76 -36.71 2.14
C SER A 737 13.44 -36.86 0.65
N LEU A 738 12.19 -36.64 0.22
CA LEU A 738 11.82 -36.74 -1.20
C LEU A 738 12.16 -35.44 -1.94
N VAL A 739 13.00 -35.54 -2.95
CA VAL A 739 13.20 -34.50 -3.97
C VAL A 739 12.54 -34.97 -5.26
N THR A 740 11.81 -34.08 -5.93
CA THR A 740 11.24 -34.32 -7.26
C THR A 740 11.80 -33.34 -8.29
N MET A 741 11.98 -33.80 -9.52
CA MET A 741 12.63 -33.04 -10.59
C MET A 741 11.96 -33.30 -11.94
N ALA A 742 11.50 -32.26 -12.64
CA ALA A 742 11.01 -32.41 -14.01
C ALA A 742 12.19 -32.58 -14.99
N LEU A 743 12.38 -33.80 -15.51
CA LEU A 743 13.46 -34.13 -16.46
C LEU A 743 13.13 -33.66 -17.87
N ASN A 744 11.84 -33.68 -18.23
CA ASN A 744 11.26 -33.10 -19.43
C ASN A 744 9.74 -32.92 -19.22
N LYS A 745 9.02 -32.37 -20.21
CA LYS A 745 7.55 -32.12 -20.13
C LYS A 745 6.69 -33.34 -19.76
N SER A 746 7.18 -34.56 -19.98
CA SER A 746 6.47 -35.82 -19.76
C SER A 746 7.13 -36.77 -18.74
N THR A 747 8.33 -36.47 -18.23
CA THR A 747 9.04 -37.32 -17.26
C THR A 747 9.42 -36.55 -16.00
N MET A 748 9.01 -37.06 -14.84
CA MET A 748 9.42 -36.55 -13.53
C MET A 748 10.21 -37.61 -12.77
N SER A 749 11.30 -37.17 -12.13
CA SER A 749 12.11 -37.98 -11.22
C SER A 749 11.67 -37.81 -9.78
N PHE A 750 11.75 -38.90 -9.01
CA PHE A 750 11.40 -39.01 -7.60
C PHE A 750 12.60 -39.64 -6.87
N ILE A 751 13.19 -38.91 -5.93
CA ILE A 751 14.45 -39.29 -5.29
C ILE A 751 14.33 -39.19 -3.78
N ASP A 752 14.30 -40.33 -3.09
CA ASP A 752 14.33 -40.38 -1.61
C ASP A 752 15.78 -40.40 -1.14
N LEU A 753 16.20 -39.28 -0.54
CA LEU A 753 17.56 -39.03 -0.05
C LEU A 753 17.98 -39.98 1.07
N ASP A 754 17.05 -40.49 1.89
CA ASP A 754 17.37 -41.40 3.00
C ASP A 754 17.47 -42.85 2.52
N ARG A 755 16.71 -43.21 1.49
CA ARG A 755 16.72 -44.56 0.89
C ARG A 755 17.69 -44.71 -0.28
N THR A 756 18.29 -43.62 -0.76
CA THR A 756 19.05 -43.55 -2.03
C THR A 756 18.28 -44.09 -3.23
N LEU A 757 16.95 -44.00 -3.17
CA LEU A 757 16.03 -44.53 -4.18
C LEU A 757 15.77 -43.47 -5.25
N ASN A 758 15.87 -43.83 -6.53
CA ASN A 758 15.70 -42.93 -7.68
C ASN A 758 14.76 -43.59 -8.69
N ILE A 759 13.62 -42.94 -8.98
CA ILE A 759 12.54 -43.47 -9.81
C ILE A 759 12.12 -42.40 -10.82
N ASP A 760 12.09 -42.76 -12.10
CA ASP A 760 11.58 -41.88 -13.16
C ASP A 760 10.21 -42.37 -13.63
N LEU A 761 9.21 -41.51 -13.52
CA LEU A 761 7.86 -41.75 -14.03
C LEU A 761 7.66 -40.92 -15.30
N THR A 762 7.42 -41.62 -16.41
CA THR A 762 7.07 -41.00 -17.68
C THR A 762 5.58 -41.20 -17.96
N VAL A 763 4.85 -40.09 -18.10
CA VAL A 763 3.44 -40.09 -18.45
C VAL A 763 3.32 -39.96 -19.97
N ALA A 764 2.53 -40.84 -20.60
CA ALA A 764 2.25 -40.75 -22.02
C ALA A 764 1.53 -39.42 -22.34
N GLN A 765 1.94 -38.74 -23.41
CA GLN A 765 1.48 -37.38 -23.76
C GLN A 765 0.01 -37.30 -24.24
N ASN A 766 -0.79 -38.35 -24.03
CA ASN A 766 -2.15 -38.47 -24.49
C ASN A 766 -3.19 -38.25 -23.37
N LYS A 767 -3.50 -36.97 -23.10
CA LYS A 767 -4.83 -36.39 -22.78
C LYS A 767 -5.06 -35.66 -21.44
N THR A 768 -4.15 -35.65 -20.45
CA THR A 768 -4.40 -34.91 -19.19
C THR A 768 -3.24 -34.08 -18.61
N PHE A 769 -1.98 -34.38 -18.96
CA PHE A 769 -0.82 -33.70 -18.37
C PHE A 769 0.17 -33.31 -19.48
N PHE A 770 0.61 -32.05 -19.47
CA PHE A 770 1.37 -31.44 -20.58
C PHE A 770 2.71 -30.81 -20.16
N ASP A 771 2.90 -30.50 -18.88
CA ASP A 771 4.20 -30.05 -18.37
C ASP A 771 4.47 -30.48 -16.91
N MET A 772 5.39 -31.42 -16.70
CA MET A 772 5.84 -31.88 -15.36
C MET A 772 6.41 -30.76 -14.48
N ASN A 773 6.76 -29.60 -15.04
CA ASN A 773 7.18 -28.41 -14.28
C ASN A 773 6.12 -27.85 -13.32
N LEU A 774 4.88 -28.33 -13.41
CA LEU A 774 3.71 -27.78 -12.69
C LEU A 774 3.22 -28.71 -11.57
N ILE A 775 4.05 -29.67 -11.14
CA ILE A 775 3.74 -30.64 -10.09
C ILE A 775 4.39 -30.23 -8.77
N GLN A 776 3.59 -30.14 -7.71
CA GLN A 776 4.04 -29.89 -6.34
C GLN A 776 3.77 -31.08 -5.42
N ILE A 777 4.67 -31.35 -4.47
CA ILE A 777 4.50 -32.43 -3.48
C ILE A 777 3.64 -31.92 -2.32
N SER A 778 2.43 -32.48 -2.17
CA SER A 778 1.52 -32.17 -1.07
C SER A 778 1.93 -32.92 0.21
N SER A 779 2.20 -34.23 0.12
CA SER A 779 2.77 -35.03 1.23
C SER A 779 3.56 -36.25 0.73
N TYR A 780 4.45 -36.80 1.58
CA TYR A 780 5.27 -37.96 1.26
C TYR A 780 5.44 -38.90 2.46
N LYS A 781 5.28 -40.21 2.21
CA LYS A 781 5.74 -41.30 3.07
C LYS A 781 5.89 -42.56 2.22
N TYR A 782 7.12 -43.06 2.04
CA TYR A 782 7.39 -44.28 1.27
C TYR A 782 6.39 -45.42 1.59
N PRO A 783 5.74 -46.05 0.59
CA PRO A 783 5.95 -45.86 -0.86
C PRO A 783 5.11 -44.74 -1.50
N ASN A 784 4.23 -44.07 -0.75
CA ASN A 784 3.24 -43.14 -1.28
C ASN A 784 3.73 -41.68 -1.33
N ALA A 785 3.43 -40.98 -2.42
CA ALA A 785 3.50 -39.52 -2.52
C ALA A 785 2.17 -38.96 -3.03
N VAL A 786 1.64 -37.91 -2.39
CA VAL A 786 0.46 -37.17 -2.85
C VAL A 786 0.93 -35.88 -3.51
N LEU A 787 0.51 -35.66 -4.75
CA LEU A 787 0.94 -34.55 -5.59
C LEU A 787 -0.25 -33.73 -6.08
N THR A 788 -0.01 -32.46 -6.37
CA THR A 788 -0.94 -31.58 -7.11
C THR A 788 -0.26 -31.12 -8.39
N TYR A 789 -0.92 -31.33 -9.54
CA TYR A 789 -0.57 -30.73 -10.83
C TYR A 789 -1.43 -29.49 -11.06
N THR A 790 -0.86 -28.43 -11.62
CA THR A 790 -1.57 -27.21 -12.06
C THR A 790 -1.46 -27.04 -13.58
N ASP A 791 -2.49 -26.56 -14.28
CA ASP A 791 -2.40 -26.16 -15.69
C ASP A 791 -2.20 -24.64 -15.84
N ARG A 792 -1.24 -24.20 -16.66
CA ARG A 792 -0.92 -22.76 -16.85
C ARG A 792 -1.98 -21.99 -17.62
N ASP A 793 -2.66 -22.66 -18.56
CA ASP A 793 -3.56 -21.97 -19.50
C ASP A 793 -4.98 -21.79 -18.91
N HIS A 794 -5.28 -22.43 -17.77
CA HIS A 794 -6.64 -22.66 -17.28
C HIS A 794 -6.78 -22.85 -15.75
N ASP A 795 -5.71 -22.68 -14.95
CA ASP A 795 -5.63 -22.92 -13.49
C ASP A 795 -6.01 -24.35 -13.03
N LEU A 796 -5.88 -25.38 -13.90
CA LEU A 796 -6.52 -26.67 -13.63
C LEU A 796 -5.75 -27.55 -12.67
N TYR A 797 -6.29 -27.69 -11.46
CA TYR A 797 -5.77 -28.60 -10.46
C TYR A 797 -6.21 -30.05 -10.69
N TYR A 798 -5.24 -30.96 -10.62
CA TYR A 798 -5.47 -32.41 -10.52
C TYR A 798 -4.69 -33.00 -9.34
N SER A 799 -5.39 -33.77 -8.51
CA SER A 799 -4.84 -34.49 -7.37
C SER A 799 -4.36 -35.88 -7.81
N ILE A 800 -3.11 -36.23 -7.49
CA ILE A 800 -2.45 -37.47 -7.95
C ILE A 800 -1.90 -38.23 -6.74
N LEU A 801 -2.12 -39.55 -6.72
CA LEU A 801 -1.36 -40.47 -5.88
C LEU A 801 -0.28 -41.14 -6.71
N VAL A 802 0.95 -41.12 -6.23
CA VAL A 802 2.09 -41.85 -6.79
C VAL A 802 2.51 -42.95 -5.82
N ASP A 803 2.65 -44.16 -6.35
CA ASP A 803 3.27 -45.30 -5.69
C ASP A 803 4.68 -45.48 -6.27
N LEU A 804 5.69 -45.21 -5.46
CA LEU A 804 7.10 -45.32 -5.82
C LEU A 804 7.58 -46.77 -5.93
N GLU A 805 6.99 -47.70 -5.20
CA GLU A 805 7.39 -49.10 -5.17
C GLU A 805 6.89 -49.84 -6.42
N ASN A 806 5.61 -49.65 -6.75
CA ASN A 806 5.00 -50.16 -7.98
C ASN A 806 5.27 -49.27 -9.21
N LYS A 807 5.97 -48.14 -9.04
CA LYS A 807 6.29 -47.14 -10.09
C LYS A 807 5.06 -46.70 -10.88
N SER A 808 3.95 -46.52 -10.19
CA SER A 808 2.64 -46.24 -10.78
C SER A 808 2.05 -44.95 -10.23
N TRP A 809 1.04 -44.42 -10.92
CA TRP A 809 0.29 -43.27 -10.44
C TRP A 809 -1.18 -43.43 -10.80
N THR A 810 -2.04 -42.80 -10.01
CA THR A 810 -3.49 -42.74 -10.26
C THR A 810 -4.04 -41.38 -9.85
N ARG A 811 -5.19 -41.00 -10.42
CA ARG A 811 -5.92 -39.82 -9.96
C ARG A 811 -6.46 -40.10 -8.57
N LEU A 812 -6.21 -39.20 -7.61
CA LEU A 812 -6.77 -39.32 -6.27
C LEU A 812 -8.30 -39.17 -6.35
N ALA A 813 -9.06 -40.11 -5.77
CA ALA A 813 -10.52 -40.18 -5.88
C ALA A 813 -11.05 -40.08 -7.33
N PRO A 814 -10.81 -41.09 -8.19
CA PRO A 814 -11.16 -41.05 -9.62
C PRO A 814 -12.68 -40.99 -9.89
N SER A 815 -13.51 -41.27 -8.88
CA SER A 815 -14.97 -41.06 -8.92
C SER A 815 -15.38 -39.57 -8.89
N ILE A 816 -14.50 -38.68 -8.43
CA ILE A 816 -14.68 -37.23 -8.57
C ILE A 816 -14.28 -36.88 -10.01
N ASN A 817 -15.28 -36.80 -10.89
CA ASN A 817 -15.04 -36.45 -12.29
C ASN A 817 -14.45 -35.03 -12.45
N GLU A 818 -14.83 -34.10 -11.57
CA GLU A 818 -14.44 -32.68 -11.60
C GLU A 818 -12.99 -32.41 -11.17
N LYS A 819 -12.41 -31.30 -11.65
CA LYS A 819 -11.04 -30.86 -11.31
C LYS A 819 -10.92 -30.54 -9.82
N SER A 820 -9.78 -30.90 -9.21
CA SER A 820 -9.61 -30.90 -7.75
C SER A 820 -8.21 -30.47 -7.30
N ILE A 821 -8.16 -29.58 -6.31
CA ILE A 821 -6.95 -29.20 -5.57
C ILE A 821 -6.86 -29.99 -4.25
N VAL A 822 -5.65 -30.36 -3.84
CA VAL A 822 -5.39 -30.95 -2.51
C VAL A 822 -5.26 -29.82 -1.50
N LEU A 823 -6.24 -29.63 -0.63
CA LEU A 823 -6.13 -28.65 0.48
C LEU A 823 -5.28 -29.20 1.63
N TRP A 824 -5.35 -30.51 1.86
CA TRP A 824 -4.55 -31.21 2.86
C TRP A 824 -4.34 -32.67 2.47
N SER A 825 -3.19 -33.26 2.83
CA SER A 825 -2.96 -34.70 2.71
C SER A 825 -1.92 -35.18 3.70
N ASP A 826 -2.03 -36.45 4.10
CA ASP A 826 -0.96 -37.21 4.73
C ASP A 826 -0.86 -38.61 4.09
N ALA A 827 0.27 -38.86 3.42
CA ALA A 827 0.57 -40.11 2.73
C ALA A 827 0.87 -41.30 3.68
N SER A 828 1.17 -41.05 4.96
CA SER A 828 1.35 -42.09 5.97
C SER A 828 0.03 -42.59 6.54
N LEU A 829 -0.93 -41.67 6.75
CA LEU A 829 -2.29 -41.97 7.18
C LEU A 829 -3.23 -42.36 6.03
N LYS A 830 -2.76 -42.26 4.78
CA LYS A 830 -3.50 -42.51 3.54
C LYS A 830 -4.81 -41.70 3.44
N LYS A 831 -4.74 -40.42 3.78
CA LYS A 831 -5.88 -39.50 3.86
C LYS A 831 -5.58 -38.18 3.14
N ALA A 832 -6.58 -37.62 2.47
CA ALA A 832 -6.52 -36.30 1.84
C ALA A 832 -7.88 -35.61 1.86
N ILE A 833 -7.86 -34.28 1.84
CA ILE A 833 -9.06 -33.44 1.67
C ILE A 833 -8.90 -32.68 0.35
N LEU A 834 -9.85 -32.90 -0.55
CA LEU A 834 -9.89 -32.32 -1.88
C LEU A 834 -10.97 -31.24 -1.97
N GLN A 835 -10.71 -30.19 -2.75
CA GLN A 835 -11.70 -29.18 -3.10
C GLN A 835 -11.87 -29.11 -4.62
N THR A 836 -13.13 -29.04 -5.06
CA THR A 836 -13.56 -28.85 -6.45
C THR A 836 -14.30 -27.53 -6.57
N LYS A 837 -14.53 -27.04 -7.80
CA LYS A 837 -15.25 -25.77 -8.07
C LYS A 837 -14.66 -24.55 -7.32
N TYR A 838 -13.35 -24.51 -7.09
CA TYR A 838 -12.64 -23.46 -6.34
C TYR A 838 -12.88 -22.03 -6.85
N ASN A 839 -13.24 -21.86 -8.12
CA ASN A 839 -13.65 -20.57 -8.73
C ASN A 839 -15.15 -20.25 -8.57
N GLN A 840 -15.87 -20.90 -7.65
CA GLN A 840 -17.29 -20.64 -7.34
C GLN A 840 -17.45 -20.21 -5.87
N GLU A 841 -18.47 -19.42 -5.58
CA GLU A 841 -18.81 -18.92 -4.23
C GLU A 841 -19.02 -20.04 -3.20
N PHE A 842 -19.48 -21.20 -3.67
CA PHE A 842 -19.67 -22.43 -2.92
C PHE A 842 -18.91 -23.58 -3.61
N PRO A 843 -17.60 -23.75 -3.36
CA PRO A 843 -16.84 -24.90 -3.86
C PRO A 843 -17.35 -26.20 -3.25
N GLU A 844 -16.95 -27.39 -3.73
CA GLU A 844 -17.33 -28.65 -3.06
C GLU A 844 -16.12 -29.36 -2.47
N LEU A 845 -16.24 -29.74 -1.21
CA LEU A 845 -15.19 -30.37 -0.42
C LEU A 845 -15.40 -31.90 -0.33
N TYR A 846 -14.32 -32.68 -0.28
CA TYR A 846 -14.35 -34.13 -0.25
C TYR A 846 -13.25 -34.71 0.65
N ALA A 847 -13.61 -35.60 1.57
CA ALA A 847 -12.67 -36.45 2.29
C ALA A 847 -12.38 -37.72 1.49
N VAL A 848 -11.10 -38.06 1.33
CA VAL A 848 -10.61 -39.20 0.52
C VAL A 848 -9.60 -40.02 1.31
N SER A 849 -9.90 -41.29 1.57
CA SER A 849 -8.94 -42.26 2.10
C SER A 849 -8.70 -43.42 1.14
N TRP A 850 -7.52 -44.02 1.16
CA TRP A 850 -7.17 -45.19 0.35
C TRP A 850 -6.50 -46.31 1.15
N ASP A 851 -6.56 -47.54 0.63
CA ASP A 851 -5.94 -48.72 1.21
C ASP A 851 -4.60 -49.08 0.54
N ASP A 852 -4.06 -50.28 0.81
CA ASP A 852 -2.85 -50.82 0.16
C ASP A 852 -3.10 -51.34 -1.27
N LEU A 853 -4.36 -51.35 -1.73
CA LEU A 853 -4.77 -51.78 -3.07
C LEU A 853 -5.15 -50.59 -3.96
N GLY A 854 -5.01 -49.35 -3.47
CA GLY A 854 -5.40 -48.13 -4.17
C GLY A 854 -6.92 -47.93 -4.30
N GLN A 855 -7.74 -48.61 -3.48
CA GLN A 855 -9.19 -48.43 -3.48
C GLN A 855 -9.56 -47.16 -2.71
N PHE A 856 -10.32 -46.27 -3.35
CA PHE A 856 -10.69 -44.97 -2.78
C PHE A 856 -12.06 -45.01 -2.10
N LYS A 857 -12.09 -44.66 -0.81
CA LYS A 857 -13.31 -44.29 -0.08
C LYS A 857 -13.43 -42.77 -0.10
N VAL A 858 -14.50 -42.27 -0.73
CA VAL A 858 -14.75 -40.85 -0.95
C VAL A 858 -16.03 -40.44 -0.25
N GLN A 859 -15.99 -39.39 0.56
CA GLN A 859 -17.15 -38.81 1.23
C GLN A 859 -17.22 -37.32 0.92
N LYS A 860 -18.37 -36.88 0.38
CA LYS A 860 -18.64 -35.47 0.14
C LYS A 860 -18.90 -34.75 1.46
N LEU A 861 -18.34 -33.56 1.57
CA LEU A 861 -18.46 -32.60 2.67
C LEU A 861 -19.29 -31.39 2.18
N THR A 862 -19.41 -30.33 2.99
CA THR A 862 -20.07 -29.08 2.56
C THR A 862 -19.20 -28.30 1.56
N ASN A 863 -18.50 -27.24 1.97
CA ASN A 863 -17.72 -26.42 1.03
C ASN A 863 -16.38 -25.84 1.54
N LEU A 864 -16.23 -25.51 2.83
CA LEU A 864 -15.01 -24.89 3.35
C LEU A 864 -14.25 -25.77 4.35
N LEU A 865 -12.92 -25.65 4.35
CA LEU A 865 -12.00 -26.31 5.28
C LEU A 865 -11.25 -25.23 6.06
N LEU A 866 -11.46 -25.11 7.37
CA LEU A 866 -10.83 -24.07 8.20
C LEU A 866 -9.53 -24.53 8.87
N GLY A 867 -9.28 -25.83 8.95
CA GLY A 867 -8.04 -26.36 9.52
C GLY A 867 -8.04 -27.87 9.72
N THR A 868 -6.83 -28.43 9.88
CA THR A 868 -6.56 -29.87 9.99
C THR A 868 -5.51 -30.14 11.07
N ARG A 869 -5.61 -31.29 11.75
CA ARG A 869 -4.61 -31.77 12.71
C ARG A 869 -4.50 -33.29 12.67
N ILE A 870 -3.34 -33.82 13.05
CA ILE A 870 -3.09 -35.24 13.30
C ILE A 870 -2.91 -35.42 14.81
N SER A 871 -3.47 -36.50 15.38
CA SER A 871 -3.18 -36.96 16.74
C SER A 871 -3.24 -38.49 16.78
N GLY A 872 -2.08 -39.14 16.89
CA GLY A 872 -1.95 -40.56 16.54
C GLY A 872 -2.29 -40.79 15.06
N ASP A 873 -2.96 -41.91 14.74
CA ASP A 873 -3.41 -42.24 13.37
C ASP A 873 -4.69 -41.50 12.94
N THR A 874 -5.24 -40.67 13.84
CA THR A 874 -6.51 -39.98 13.68
C THR A 874 -6.30 -38.56 13.16
N VAL A 875 -7.06 -38.20 12.12
CA VAL A 875 -7.10 -36.85 11.57
C VAL A 875 -8.31 -36.13 12.15
N TYR A 876 -8.12 -34.91 12.63
CA TYR A 876 -9.19 -34.00 13.00
C TYR A 876 -9.22 -32.85 12.00
N PHE A 877 -10.41 -32.43 11.56
CA PHE A 877 -10.55 -31.26 10.69
C PHE A 877 -11.83 -30.48 10.96
N ILE A 878 -11.82 -29.19 10.59
CA ILE A 878 -12.97 -28.32 10.69
C ILE A 878 -13.55 -28.08 9.30
N GLU A 879 -14.74 -28.60 9.10
CA GLU A 879 -15.62 -28.24 7.99
C GLU A 879 -16.37 -26.95 8.34
N ALA A 880 -16.67 -26.11 7.34
CA ALA A 880 -17.55 -24.97 7.48
C ALA A 880 -18.47 -24.77 6.27
N SER A 881 -19.66 -24.23 6.52
CA SER A 881 -20.67 -23.91 5.52
C SER A 881 -21.08 -22.43 5.54
N GLY A 882 -21.16 -21.86 4.34
CA GLY A 882 -21.32 -20.43 4.06
C GLY A 882 -20.41 -20.03 2.88
N GLY A 883 -20.61 -18.86 2.28
CA GLY A 883 -19.74 -18.36 1.20
C GLY A 883 -18.34 -18.05 1.72
N SER A 884 -17.33 -18.01 0.84
CA SER A 884 -15.92 -17.73 1.22
C SER A 884 -15.67 -16.35 1.86
N TRP A 885 -16.70 -15.51 1.97
CA TRP A 885 -16.67 -14.16 2.52
C TRP A 885 -17.68 -13.94 3.66
N ASP A 886 -18.42 -14.98 4.06
CA ASP A 886 -19.39 -14.89 5.16
C ASP A 886 -18.66 -14.83 6.51
N GLN A 887 -18.98 -13.82 7.32
CA GLN A 887 -18.37 -13.64 8.65
C GLN A 887 -18.86 -14.68 9.68
N ASN A 888 -20.06 -15.21 9.48
CA ASN A 888 -20.75 -16.08 10.44
C ASN A 888 -20.92 -17.51 9.89
N LEU A 889 -19.82 -18.16 9.53
CA LEU A 889 -19.84 -19.55 9.04
C LEU A 889 -20.41 -20.51 10.11
N GLU A 890 -21.23 -21.48 9.69
CA GLU A 890 -21.58 -22.63 10.53
C GLU A 890 -20.45 -23.66 10.43
N THR A 891 -19.93 -24.13 11.57
CA THR A 891 -18.72 -24.99 11.60
C THR A 891 -18.94 -26.32 12.32
N LYS A 892 -18.32 -27.38 11.79
CA LYS A 892 -18.42 -28.76 12.27
C LYS A 892 -17.03 -29.35 12.48
N LEU A 893 -16.85 -30.05 13.61
CA LEU A 893 -15.64 -30.81 13.89
C LEU A 893 -15.82 -32.24 13.39
N TYR A 894 -14.86 -32.73 12.62
CA TYR A 894 -14.78 -34.13 12.23
C TYR A 894 -13.58 -34.84 12.86
N GLN A 895 -13.81 -36.09 13.27
CA GLN A 895 -12.80 -37.08 13.61
C GLN A 895 -12.74 -38.13 12.48
N TRP A 896 -11.53 -38.47 12.03
CA TRP A 896 -11.32 -39.39 10.91
C TRP A 896 -10.26 -40.43 11.23
N ASP A 897 -10.72 -41.61 11.64
CA ASP A 897 -9.91 -42.81 11.93
C ASP A 897 -9.99 -43.80 10.74
N ILE A 898 -10.77 -44.86 10.86
CA ILE A 898 -11.23 -45.77 9.80
C ILE A 898 -12.57 -45.27 9.22
N THR A 899 -13.34 -44.59 10.06
CA THR A 899 -14.60 -43.92 9.73
C THR A 899 -14.44 -42.41 9.85
N LEU A 900 -15.31 -41.67 9.16
CA LEU A 900 -15.44 -40.23 9.33
C LEU A 900 -16.67 -39.97 10.20
N LEU A 901 -16.46 -39.34 11.35
CA LEU A 901 -17.47 -39.13 12.39
C LEU A 901 -17.55 -37.64 12.72
N GLU A 902 -18.75 -37.08 12.73
CA GLU A 902 -18.98 -35.73 13.24
C GLU A 902 -18.90 -35.74 14.77
N VAL A 903 -18.10 -34.85 15.34
CA VAL A 903 -17.90 -34.73 16.79
C VAL A 903 -18.85 -33.66 17.32
N ASN A 904 -19.91 -34.10 18.00
CA ASN A 904 -20.94 -33.24 18.59
C ASN A 904 -20.34 -32.05 19.38
N SER A 905 -20.54 -30.83 18.88
CA SER A 905 -20.20 -29.61 19.59
C SER A 905 -20.90 -29.54 20.95
N PRO A 906 -20.29 -28.91 21.98
CA PRO A 906 -21.02 -28.44 23.14
C PRO A 906 -22.24 -27.59 22.72
N MET A 907 -23.33 -27.67 23.49
CA MET A 907 -24.61 -27.04 23.14
C MET A 907 -24.44 -25.52 22.89
N ASN A 908 -24.97 -25.04 21.77
CA ASN A 908 -24.87 -23.66 21.29
C ASN A 908 -23.44 -23.14 21.01
N THR A 909 -22.45 -24.03 20.81
CA THR A 909 -21.07 -23.64 20.42
C THR A 909 -20.70 -24.07 19.00
N GLN A 910 -19.85 -23.28 18.35
CA GLN A 910 -19.21 -23.58 17.06
C GLN A 910 -17.73 -23.88 17.27
N VAL A 911 -17.14 -24.79 16.48
CA VAL A 911 -15.70 -25.04 16.51
C VAL A 911 -14.96 -23.96 15.71
N LYS A 912 -13.92 -23.33 16.28
CA LYS A 912 -13.21 -22.22 15.63
C LYS A 912 -11.82 -22.59 15.12
N PHE A 913 -11.08 -23.48 15.80
CA PHE A 913 -9.77 -23.97 15.34
C PHE A 913 -9.32 -25.27 16.03
N LEU A 914 -8.24 -25.85 15.51
CA LEU A 914 -7.58 -27.06 16.04
C LEU A 914 -6.19 -26.79 16.60
N THR A 915 -5.81 -27.61 17.57
CA THR A 915 -4.54 -27.58 18.29
C THR A 915 -3.95 -29.00 18.34
N PRO A 916 -2.69 -29.25 18.76
CA PRO A 916 -2.18 -30.64 18.92
C PRO A 916 -2.98 -31.49 19.91
N PHE A 917 -3.68 -30.83 20.84
CA PHE A 917 -4.33 -31.46 22.00
C PHE A 917 -5.83 -31.63 21.82
N GLY A 918 -6.46 -30.84 20.96
CA GLY A 918 -7.91 -30.74 20.92
C GLY A 918 -8.45 -29.74 19.90
N ALA A 919 -9.75 -29.50 20.00
CA ALA A 919 -10.50 -28.53 19.22
C ALA A 919 -11.11 -27.48 20.14
N TYR A 920 -11.02 -26.21 19.75
CA TYR A 920 -11.61 -25.10 20.51
C TYR A 920 -12.99 -24.74 19.95
N PHE A 921 -13.97 -24.73 20.85
CA PHE A 921 -15.36 -24.36 20.62
C PHE A 921 -15.66 -23.02 21.30
N SER A 922 -16.55 -22.22 20.72
CA SER A 922 -16.93 -20.91 21.24
C SER A 922 -18.41 -20.60 21.01
N SER A 923 -19.01 -19.78 21.86
CA SER A 923 -20.36 -19.24 21.76
C SER A 923 -20.43 -17.79 22.27
N ASP A 924 -21.62 -17.20 22.22
CA ASP A 924 -21.92 -15.91 22.83
C ASP A 924 -21.67 -15.84 24.36
N ASP A 925 -21.44 -16.96 25.04
CA ASP A 925 -21.23 -16.97 26.50
C ASP A 925 -19.95 -17.71 26.96
N VAL A 926 -19.47 -18.73 26.23
CA VAL A 926 -18.44 -19.67 26.74
C VAL A 926 -17.42 -20.08 25.67
N GLY A 927 -16.13 -20.13 26.04
CA GLY A 927 -15.09 -20.84 25.30
C GLY A 927 -14.79 -22.20 25.92
N ILE A 928 -14.67 -23.26 25.11
CA ILE A 928 -14.40 -24.64 25.56
C ILE A 928 -13.33 -25.29 24.69
N LEU A 929 -12.19 -25.64 25.27
CA LEU A 929 -11.20 -26.51 24.61
C LEU A 929 -11.49 -27.98 24.97
N ARG A 930 -11.96 -28.76 23.99
CA ARG A 930 -12.17 -30.21 24.13
C ARG A 930 -10.95 -30.97 23.66
N THR A 931 -10.40 -31.83 24.51
CA THR A 931 -9.27 -32.70 24.14
C THR A 931 -9.66 -33.77 23.11
N PHE A 932 -8.75 -34.12 22.19
CA PHE A 932 -8.96 -35.21 21.22
C PHE A 932 -9.17 -36.58 21.90
N ALA A 933 -8.64 -36.76 23.11
CA ALA A 933 -8.90 -37.93 23.94
C ALA A 933 -10.35 -38.01 24.47
N GLY A 934 -11.17 -36.98 24.29
CA GLY A 934 -12.60 -36.94 24.65
C GLY A 934 -12.91 -36.99 26.15
N ARG A 935 -11.89 -36.91 27.02
CA ARG A 935 -12.02 -37.12 28.47
C ARG A 935 -12.13 -35.85 29.29
N LEU A 936 -11.67 -34.71 28.76
CA LEU A 936 -11.62 -33.44 29.47
C LEU A 936 -11.97 -32.28 28.51
N ASP A 937 -12.93 -31.47 28.95
CA ASP A 937 -13.34 -30.18 28.38
C ASP A 937 -12.86 -29.08 29.33
N TYR A 938 -12.08 -28.13 28.84
CA TYR A 938 -11.57 -27.00 29.63
C TYR A 938 -12.31 -25.72 29.27
N LYS A 939 -12.91 -25.07 30.28
CA LYS A 939 -13.45 -23.71 30.13
C LYS A 939 -12.30 -22.73 29.97
N LEU A 940 -12.40 -21.92 28.93
CA LEU A 940 -11.49 -20.82 28.62
C LEU A 940 -12.31 -19.52 28.45
N PRO A 941 -11.76 -18.35 28.80
CA PRO A 941 -12.44 -17.07 28.64
C PRO A 941 -13.08 -16.89 27.25
N LYS A 942 -14.36 -16.47 27.19
CA LYS A 942 -15.10 -16.19 25.95
C LYS A 942 -14.27 -15.33 24.98
N ASN A 943 -13.75 -14.22 25.49
CA ASN A 943 -13.09 -13.17 24.69
C ASN A 943 -11.61 -13.47 24.37
N LEU A 944 -11.19 -14.73 24.34
CA LEU A 944 -9.82 -15.09 23.96
C LEU A 944 -9.53 -14.83 22.47
N LEU A 945 -10.54 -14.98 21.60
CA LEU A 945 -10.38 -14.88 20.14
C LEU A 945 -11.56 -14.16 19.48
N PRO A 946 -11.34 -12.97 18.90
CA PRO A 946 -12.24 -12.39 17.90
C PRO A 946 -12.23 -13.23 16.61
N GLU A 947 -13.39 -13.39 15.98
CA GLU A 947 -13.61 -14.38 14.92
C GLU A 947 -12.83 -14.11 13.62
N ASN A 948 -12.39 -12.87 13.40
CA ASN A 948 -11.82 -12.40 12.13
C ASN A 948 -10.29 -12.20 12.16
N GLU A 949 -9.64 -12.39 13.31
CA GLU A 949 -8.34 -11.77 13.61
C GLU A 949 -7.17 -12.76 13.75
N PHE A 950 -7.03 -13.81 12.91
CA PHE A 950 -5.92 -14.78 13.05
C PHE A 950 -5.20 -15.20 11.75
N CYS A 951 -3.85 -15.27 11.81
CA CYS A 951 -2.98 -15.58 10.67
C CYS A 951 -2.50 -17.03 10.59
N GLN A 952 -2.21 -17.70 11.73
CA GLN A 952 -1.92 -19.15 11.81
C GLN A 952 -1.70 -19.62 13.27
N ILE A 953 -2.13 -20.83 13.61
CA ILE A 953 -1.85 -21.47 14.91
C ILE A 953 -0.69 -22.47 14.76
N GLN A 954 0.52 -22.00 15.10
CA GLN A 954 1.75 -22.79 15.09
C GLN A 954 2.25 -23.06 16.51
N THR A 955 1.97 -24.25 17.03
CA THR A 955 2.56 -24.81 18.25
C THR A 955 3.90 -25.48 17.91
N GLN A 956 4.96 -25.22 18.66
CA GLN A 956 6.31 -25.72 18.34
C GLN A 956 6.79 -26.89 19.22
N SER A 957 6.03 -27.30 20.23
CA SER A 957 6.35 -28.48 21.07
C SER A 957 5.11 -29.28 21.49
N ASP A 958 5.32 -30.52 21.93
CA ASP A 958 4.29 -31.43 22.46
C ASP A 958 3.76 -31.04 23.86
N ASP A 959 4.20 -29.90 24.39
CA ASP A 959 3.72 -29.27 25.63
C ASP A 959 2.99 -27.94 25.39
N GLU A 960 2.99 -27.38 24.17
CA GLU A 960 2.21 -26.19 23.81
C GLU A 960 0.79 -26.56 23.35
N ILE A 961 -0.21 -26.25 24.18
CA ILE A 961 -1.61 -26.61 23.93
C ILE A 961 -2.19 -25.85 22.75
N PHE A 962 -1.96 -24.54 22.64
CA PHE A 962 -2.19 -23.76 21.42
C PHE A 962 -1.39 -22.46 21.46
N THR A 963 -0.98 -21.97 20.29
CA THR A 963 -0.22 -20.73 20.13
C THR A 963 -0.86 -19.89 19.02
N TYR A 964 -1.58 -18.84 19.41
CA TYR A 964 -2.38 -18.00 18.49
C TYR A 964 -1.55 -16.84 17.90
N ARG A 965 -1.95 -16.27 16.74
CA ARG A 965 -1.25 -15.16 16.05
C ARG A 965 -2.18 -14.17 15.36
N PHE A 966 -2.32 -12.95 15.88
CA PHE A 966 -3.32 -12.00 15.39
C PHE A 966 -3.14 -11.58 13.91
N ASN A 967 -4.26 -11.33 13.22
CA ASN A 967 -4.38 -10.74 11.88
C ASN A 967 -4.93 -9.31 11.98
N LEU A 968 -4.36 -8.37 11.22
CA LEU A 968 -4.80 -6.98 11.15
C LEU A 968 -4.84 -6.53 9.68
N SER A 969 -6.04 -6.51 9.10
CA SER A 969 -6.28 -6.12 7.71
C SER A 969 -6.25 -4.61 7.45
N TYR A 970 -5.21 -3.91 7.95
CA TYR A 970 -4.85 -2.53 7.58
C TYR A 970 -3.35 -2.22 7.82
N GLY A 971 -2.47 -2.81 6.99
CA GLY A 971 -1.09 -2.37 6.76
C GLY A 971 0.02 -2.91 7.68
N ASP A 972 0.99 -3.63 7.10
CA ASP A 972 2.38 -3.81 7.55
C ASP A 972 2.65 -4.03 9.07
N PHE A 973 2.04 -5.06 9.67
CA PHE A 973 2.33 -5.50 11.05
C PHE A 973 2.81 -6.96 11.15
N SER A 974 3.71 -7.25 12.10
CA SER A 974 4.14 -8.60 12.46
C SER A 974 3.34 -9.17 13.66
N CYS A 975 3.18 -10.50 13.70
CA CYS A 975 2.21 -11.17 14.58
C CYS A 975 2.57 -11.16 16.08
N MET A 976 1.56 -10.94 16.93
CA MET A 976 1.61 -11.23 18.38
C MET A 976 0.80 -12.48 18.75
N GLY A 977 1.19 -13.16 19.83
CA GLY A 977 0.58 -14.41 20.27
C GLY A 977 0.90 -14.79 21.72
N GLY A 978 0.26 -15.83 22.24
CA GLY A 978 0.59 -16.46 23.52
C GLY A 978 0.39 -17.98 23.47
N SER A 979 1.14 -18.76 24.25
CA SER A 979 0.97 -20.22 24.35
C SER A 979 0.50 -20.71 25.72
N LEU A 980 -0.57 -21.51 25.74
CA LEU A 980 -1.02 -22.23 26.93
C LEU A 980 -0.19 -23.52 27.07
N LEU A 981 0.45 -23.77 28.21
CA LEU A 981 1.30 -24.96 28.40
C LEU A 981 0.57 -26.09 29.12
N LYS A 982 0.86 -27.33 28.72
CA LYS A 982 0.30 -28.58 29.29
C LYS A 982 0.44 -28.67 30.81
N SER A 983 1.57 -28.20 31.34
CA SER A 983 1.88 -28.12 32.77
C SER A 983 1.02 -27.11 33.55
N GLN A 984 0.37 -26.16 32.87
CA GLN A 984 -0.53 -25.17 33.47
C GLN A 984 -1.95 -25.74 33.67
N ILE A 985 -2.28 -26.89 33.07
CA ILE A 985 -3.53 -27.61 33.35
C ILE A 985 -3.36 -28.47 34.60
N THR A 986 -3.68 -27.89 35.76
CA THR A 986 -3.90 -28.65 37.00
C THR A 986 -5.39 -28.89 37.21
N GLY A 987 -5.75 -30.08 37.69
CA GLY A 987 -7.10 -30.66 37.56
C GLY A 987 -8.20 -30.11 38.48
N SER A 988 -8.17 -28.84 38.88
CA SER A 988 -9.13 -28.27 39.84
C SER A 988 -9.33 -26.75 39.73
N ILE A 989 -9.40 -26.19 38.51
CA ILE A 989 -9.67 -24.76 38.29
C ILE A 989 -10.82 -24.61 37.29
N ASP A 990 -11.88 -23.86 37.67
CA ASP A 990 -13.11 -23.70 36.88
C ASP A 990 -12.95 -22.84 35.60
N GLU A 991 -11.88 -22.06 35.50
CA GLU A 991 -11.54 -21.27 34.31
C GLU A 991 -10.02 -21.19 34.15
N ILE A 992 -9.48 -21.65 33.02
CA ILE A 992 -8.04 -21.62 32.75
C ILE A 992 -7.73 -20.36 31.92
N VAL A 993 -7.05 -19.39 32.52
CA VAL A 993 -6.58 -18.19 31.83
C VAL A 993 -5.17 -18.43 31.29
N PRO A 994 -4.94 -18.39 29.96
CA PRO A 994 -3.60 -18.59 29.40
C PRO A 994 -2.60 -17.54 29.88
N GLN A 995 -1.41 -18.00 30.27
CA GLN A 995 -0.25 -17.12 30.37
C GLN A 995 0.23 -16.81 28.94
N PHE A 996 0.52 -15.55 28.62
CA PHE A 996 0.95 -15.22 27.25
C PHE A 996 2.47 -15.31 27.19
N THR A 997 2.96 -16.19 26.33
CA THR A 997 4.37 -16.50 26.06
C THR A 997 4.60 -16.51 24.55
N ASN A 998 5.55 -15.70 24.05
CA ASN A 998 6.12 -15.76 22.69
C ASN A 998 7.22 -14.71 22.52
N TYR A 999 8.28 -15.04 21.76
CA TYR A 999 9.23 -14.07 21.21
C TYR A 999 9.02 -13.93 19.68
N ALA A 1000 9.01 -12.71 19.15
CA ALA A 1000 9.18 -12.42 17.71
C ALA A 1000 9.52 -10.93 17.46
N TRP A 1001 9.90 -10.59 16.23
CA TRP A 1001 10.40 -9.26 15.83
C TRP A 1001 9.28 -8.24 15.57
N ILE A 1002 9.54 -6.97 15.89
CA ILE A 1002 8.55 -5.87 15.81
C ILE A 1002 9.16 -4.61 15.17
N ASN A 1003 8.37 -3.89 14.37
CA ASN A 1003 8.70 -2.58 13.84
C ASN A 1003 7.80 -1.46 14.46
N LYS A 1004 8.44 -0.35 14.83
CA LYS A 1004 7.94 0.99 15.19
C LYS A 1004 6.78 1.17 16.20
N ASN A 1005 5.64 0.48 16.08
CA ASN A 1005 4.38 0.94 16.69
C ASN A 1005 3.87 0.16 17.92
N ASN A 1006 4.30 -1.09 18.16
CA ASN A 1006 3.71 -1.96 19.20
C ASN A 1006 4.76 -2.56 20.16
N LEU A 1007 5.29 -1.75 21.09
CA LEU A 1007 5.96 -2.24 22.31
C LEU A 1007 4.88 -2.49 23.41
N LEU A 1008 5.20 -2.19 24.69
CA LEU A 1008 4.34 -2.20 25.90
C LEU A 1008 4.21 -3.52 26.70
N ASP A 1009 3.99 -3.31 28.01
CA ASP A 1009 3.50 -4.22 29.07
C ASP A 1009 4.27 -5.53 29.42
N GLN A 1010 3.96 -6.11 30.59
CA GLN A 1010 4.97 -6.65 31.51
C GLN A 1010 4.69 -8.06 32.05
N ARG A 1011 4.89 -9.08 31.20
CA ARG A 1011 5.21 -10.45 31.68
C ARG A 1011 6.71 -10.78 31.56
N TRP A 1012 7.45 -9.89 30.92
CA TRP A 1012 8.89 -9.94 30.62
C TRP A 1012 9.86 -9.76 31.81
N GLN A 1013 9.40 -9.89 33.05
CA GLN A 1013 10.28 -9.79 34.23
C GLN A 1013 10.43 -11.08 35.04
N LYS A 1014 9.65 -12.14 34.72
CA LYS A 1014 9.86 -13.45 35.34
C LYS A 1014 10.27 -14.55 34.35
N ALA A 1015 9.61 -14.64 33.18
CA ALA A 1015 10.00 -15.62 32.16
C ALA A 1015 11.47 -15.45 31.70
N PHE A 1016 11.91 -14.21 31.46
CA PHE A 1016 13.29 -13.85 31.13
C PHE A 1016 14.33 -14.20 32.22
N ALA A 1017 13.91 -14.49 33.45
CA ALA A 1017 14.81 -14.91 34.54
C ALA A 1017 14.89 -16.44 34.70
N GLU A 1018 13.96 -17.18 34.09
CA GLU A 1018 13.78 -18.63 34.33
C GLU A 1018 13.90 -19.48 33.05
N PHE A 1019 13.79 -18.92 31.84
CA PHE A 1019 14.09 -19.66 30.59
C PHE A 1019 14.73 -18.83 29.47
N ASP A 1020 15.59 -19.51 28.69
CA ASP A 1020 16.21 -19.11 27.42
C ASP A 1020 17.13 -17.88 27.35
N VAL A 1021 17.57 -17.36 28.49
CA VAL A 1021 18.86 -16.63 28.54
C VAL A 1021 20.01 -17.55 28.10
N GLN A 1022 19.96 -18.85 28.43
CA GLN A 1022 21.07 -19.80 28.19
C GLN A 1022 21.42 -20.05 26.71
N ASN A 1023 20.49 -19.85 25.76
CA ASN A 1023 20.72 -20.10 24.32
C ASN A 1023 20.95 -18.81 23.49
N GLY A 1024 20.63 -17.65 24.04
CA GLY A 1024 20.82 -16.34 23.41
C GLY A 1024 19.74 -15.95 22.39
N VAL A 1025 19.47 -14.64 22.28
CA VAL A 1025 18.29 -14.10 21.56
C VAL A 1025 18.69 -12.86 20.74
N LEU A 1026 18.07 -12.63 19.57
CA LEU A 1026 18.15 -11.35 18.84
C LEU A 1026 16.83 -10.58 18.96
N ILE A 1027 16.87 -9.34 19.45
CA ILE A 1027 15.74 -8.42 19.50
C ILE A 1027 15.97 -7.29 18.50
N GLY A 1028 15.12 -7.19 17.46
CA GLY A 1028 15.11 -6.07 16.53
C GLY A 1028 14.55 -4.79 17.16
N VAL A 1029 15.15 -3.64 16.82
CA VAL A 1029 14.68 -2.30 17.23
C VAL A 1029 14.56 -1.43 15.98
N GLY A 1030 13.33 -1.33 15.48
CA GLY A 1030 13.01 -0.64 14.23
C GLY A 1030 13.55 -1.35 12.98
N LYS A 1031 13.44 -0.71 11.81
CA LYS A 1031 13.88 -1.27 10.52
C LYS A 1031 15.40 -1.53 10.39
N ASN A 1032 16.24 -1.02 11.29
CA ASN A 1032 17.70 -0.86 11.02
C ASN A 1032 18.69 -1.29 12.13
N ILE A 1033 18.26 -1.80 13.29
CA ILE A 1033 19.18 -2.34 14.33
C ILE A 1033 18.66 -3.66 14.91
N GLY A 1034 19.56 -4.59 15.26
CA GLY A 1034 19.29 -5.71 16.17
C GLY A 1034 20.19 -5.69 17.41
N TYR A 1035 19.68 -6.18 18.54
CA TYR A 1035 20.41 -6.35 19.80
C TYR A 1035 20.45 -7.82 20.19
N TRP A 1036 21.63 -8.44 20.14
CA TRP A 1036 21.85 -9.80 20.64
C TRP A 1036 22.11 -9.79 22.15
N TRP A 1037 21.55 -10.76 22.86
CA TRP A 1037 21.72 -10.96 24.30
C TRP A 1037 22.29 -12.37 24.52
N ALA A 1038 23.36 -12.49 25.30
CA ALA A 1038 23.85 -13.78 25.79
C ALA A 1038 24.48 -13.63 27.18
N PRO A 1039 24.32 -14.60 28.10
CA PRO A 1039 25.05 -14.65 29.35
C PRO A 1039 26.56 -14.83 29.10
N LYS A 1040 27.36 -14.45 30.08
CA LYS A 1040 28.82 -14.62 30.09
C LYS A 1040 29.25 -15.91 30.79
#